data_AF-V9Z7Q2-F1
#
_entry.id   AF-V9Z7Q2-F1
#
_cell.length_a   1.000
_cell.length_b   1.000
_cell.length_c   1.000
_cell.angle_alpha   90.00
_cell.angle_beta   90.00
_cell.angle_gamma   90.00
#
_symmetry.space_group_name_H-M   'P 1'
#
loop_
_entity.id
_entity.type
_entity.pdbx_description
1 polymer ?
#
loop_
_entity_poly.entity_id
_entity_poly.type
_entity_poly.pdbx_seq_one_letter_code
_entity_poly.pdbx_strand_id
1 'polypeptide(L)'
;MAYEVIKVEFRTELHARWSVFFDHLRVPWAYEPVTFYDSAGSPRTPAFWLPEQRIWFMAEVEAPVWWGRFAMAAAGCDELFGDQDEEADGCPPVEVPEEWHGKALLAEGPFFPDDTAGVDTWDRPDPWDGPWRFHEANGMSVYGDEPYQWTMCPQCGSFGAEFCGYAERLPCGCLDDREHHKVAGGSDKRLLAAYRAAQLEQWHEDDFTDPHATVLLPTVREALVHQPGAAAAAANCAGECQSLAEQLRQELCPPVAEDSEGLATLCSACPGFVCGQCGERPASAAGVPCRTCEPVVLLTENQARQRLNWRVEQLAAATGIHGRRVNGIVNDSIGVKTRSGISLAQLGVALSNVERWLEDPSSMPTGLPAPSSEDLDKLHGAELRKLLATYVGPLAGALREPIPFVQTQLNEWMGAPSRAEATDEQLRDAIIQARAWIEDPDSYRAYTHPEPPEPGGMTAPMRTKTAVADSSCNLCAAPAMAGELIGRMPHPRQPYVPMAWLCAHCLFDRRAKPRLTDVLLRVFHHTFSGSTTTLLNTTEASVFLEALLRVPAPEDDSHLQEAITALRQGIDAPEPVMGLSYRPAHAAVTALHAARPQGAAAGDAAVLAAVAQHLTEWQHNPQGIDQAPYKNRTLWRQAVLKSTLTPTILSQRGGPFWV
;
A
#
# COMPACT_ATOMS: atom_id res chain seq x y z
N MET A 1 0.18 20.09 10.63
CA MET A 1 -0.18 18.71 11.03
C MET A 1 -1.49 18.77 11.80
N ALA A 2 -2.38 17.79 11.65
CA ALA A 2 -3.67 17.77 12.35
C ALA A 2 -3.58 17.13 13.75
N TYR A 3 -2.47 16.46 14.06
CA TYR A 3 -2.22 15.85 15.37
C TYR A 3 -0.95 16.43 15.99
N GLU A 4 -1.01 16.68 17.29
CA GLU A 4 0.08 17.16 18.13
C GLU A 4 0.34 16.15 19.24
N VAL A 5 1.61 15.87 19.54
CA VAL A 5 1.98 15.10 20.74
C VAL A 5 1.97 16.05 21.92
N ILE A 6 1.15 15.76 22.93
CA ILE A 6 1.20 16.44 24.22
C ILE A 6 1.79 15.52 25.28
N LYS A 7 2.36 16.12 26.32
CA LYS A 7 2.78 15.45 27.55
C LYS A 7 1.83 15.85 28.67
N VAL A 8 1.31 14.87 29.39
CA VAL A 8 0.51 15.07 30.60
C VAL A 8 1.26 14.44 31.75
N GLU A 9 1.52 15.23 32.79
CA GLU A 9 2.18 14.77 34.00
C GLU A 9 1.11 14.41 35.03
N PHE A 10 1.13 13.16 35.48
CA PHE A 10 0.25 12.65 36.52
C PHE A 10 1.02 12.51 37.83
N ARG A 11 0.36 12.82 38.96
CA ARG A 11 0.92 12.60 40.31
C ARG A 11 1.39 11.18 40.52
N THR A 12 0.64 10.22 39.96
CA THR A 12 0.84 8.79 40.18
C THR A 12 0.54 8.01 38.91
N GLU A 13 1.10 6.81 38.78
CA GLU A 13 0.78 5.88 37.70
C GLU A 13 -0.69 5.44 37.77
N LEU A 14 -1.30 5.36 38.97
CA LEU A 14 -2.74 5.10 39.13
C LEU A 14 -3.58 6.11 38.35
N HIS A 15 -3.28 7.40 38.50
CA HIS A 15 -3.95 8.45 37.74
C HIS A 15 -3.71 8.28 36.24
N ALA A 16 -2.48 7.99 35.81
CA ALA A 16 -2.18 7.73 34.41
C ALA A 16 -3.01 6.55 33.84
N ARG A 17 -3.21 5.46 34.60
CA ARG A 17 -4.06 4.33 34.20
C ARG A 17 -5.53 4.73 34.04
N TRP A 18 -6.08 5.50 34.97
CA TRP A 18 -7.45 6.01 34.85
C TRP A 18 -7.63 6.92 33.63
N SER A 19 -6.63 7.71 33.29
CA SER A 19 -6.67 8.50 32.06
C SER A 19 -6.77 7.62 30.80
N VAL A 20 -6.05 6.49 30.75
CA VAL A 20 -6.13 5.51 29.65
C VAL A 20 -7.51 4.86 29.60
N PHE A 21 -8.09 4.54 30.76
CA PHE A 21 -9.44 4.00 30.86
C PHE A 21 -10.48 4.93 30.24
N PHE A 22 -10.46 6.22 30.61
CA PHE A 22 -11.39 7.21 30.06
C PHE A 22 -11.18 7.43 28.57
N ASP A 23 -9.93 7.49 28.10
CA ASP A 23 -9.64 7.63 26.67
C ASP A 23 -10.11 6.41 25.86
N HIS A 24 -10.01 5.20 26.42
CA HIS A 24 -10.50 3.99 25.77
C HIS A 24 -12.01 4.05 25.53
N LEU A 25 -12.75 4.56 26.51
CA LEU A 25 -14.19 4.78 26.43
C LEU A 25 -14.58 6.05 25.65
N ARG A 26 -13.59 6.87 25.27
CA ARG A 26 -13.77 8.19 24.65
C ARG A 26 -14.59 9.13 25.53
N VAL A 27 -14.43 9.01 26.84
CA VAL A 27 -15.06 9.89 27.80
C VAL A 27 -14.17 11.11 27.97
N PRO A 28 -14.65 12.33 27.70
CA PRO A 28 -13.86 13.53 27.94
C PRO A 28 -13.52 13.66 29.43
N TRP A 29 -12.24 13.90 29.73
CA TRP A 29 -11.76 14.11 31.09
C TRP A 29 -10.72 15.22 31.14
N ALA A 30 -10.69 15.97 32.25
CA ALA A 30 -9.63 16.92 32.56
C ALA A 30 -8.93 16.49 33.85
N TYR A 31 -7.59 16.49 33.83
CA TYR A 31 -6.78 16.17 35.00
C TYR A 31 -6.41 17.44 35.74
N GLU A 32 -6.71 17.47 37.04
CA GLU A 32 -6.52 18.61 37.96
C GLU A 32 -6.95 19.96 37.36
N PRO A 33 -8.19 20.07 36.84
CA PRO A 33 -8.60 21.25 36.08
C PRO A 33 -8.68 22.51 36.93
N VAL A 34 -8.89 22.37 38.24
CA VAL A 34 -9.03 23.47 39.20
C VAL A 34 -8.58 23.03 40.60
N THR A 35 -7.97 23.97 41.31
CA THR A 35 -7.67 23.86 42.74
C THR A 35 -8.70 24.67 43.52
N PHE A 36 -9.44 24.01 44.40
CA PHE A 36 -10.33 24.66 45.35
C PHE A 36 -9.55 25.02 46.62
N TYR A 37 -10.09 25.95 47.40
CA TYR A 37 -9.50 26.35 48.67
C TYR A 37 -10.54 26.17 49.76
N ASP A 38 -10.12 25.59 50.88
CA ASP A 38 -10.96 25.58 52.06
C ASP A 38 -10.98 26.97 52.73
N SER A 39 -11.86 27.17 53.71
CA SER A 39 -11.95 28.44 54.45
C SER A 39 -10.68 28.83 55.23
N ALA A 40 -9.71 27.91 55.39
CA ALA A 40 -8.40 28.19 55.96
C ALA A 40 -7.34 28.55 54.88
N GLY A 41 -7.72 28.51 53.59
CA GLY A 41 -6.84 28.79 52.45
C GLY A 41 -5.98 27.62 52.01
N SER A 42 -6.25 26.40 52.47
CA SER A 42 -5.49 25.21 52.04
C SER A 42 -5.99 24.70 50.70
N PRO A 43 -5.10 24.35 49.75
CA PRO A 43 -5.48 23.89 48.42
C PRO A 43 -6.04 22.46 48.42
N ARG A 44 -7.09 22.24 47.64
CA ARG A 44 -7.84 20.98 47.47
C ARG A 44 -8.01 20.73 45.97
N THR A 45 -7.26 19.77 45.43
CA THR A 45 -7.21 19.54 43.98
C THR A 45 -7.64 18.11 43.65
N PRO A 46 -8.91 17.91 43.25
CA PRO A 46 -9.40 16.65 42.72
C PRO A 46 -8.61 16.19 41.49
N ALA A 47 -8.46 14.88 41.30
CA ALA A 47 -7.68 14.32 40.20
C ALA A 47 -8.37 14.48 38.84
N PHE A 48 -9.62 14.03 38.67
CA PHE A 48 -10.30 14.03 37.39
C PHE A 48 -11.66 14.73 37.43
N TRP A 49 -11.95 15.49 36.38
CA TRP A 49 -13.30 15.98 36.07
C TRP A 49 -13.78 15.39 34.74
N LEU A 50 -14.98 14.80 34.76
CA LEU A 50 -15.67 14.27 33.59
C LEU A 50 -16.89 15.16 33.31
N PRO A 51 -16.76 16.21 32.47
CA PRO A 51 -17.77 17.26 32.36
C PRO A 51 -19.10 16.78 31.79
N GLU A 52 -19.09 15.84 30.84
CA GLU A 52 -20.31 15.32 30.25
C GLU A 52 -21.16 14.54 31.27
N GLN A 53 -20.51 13.80 32.16
CA GLN A 53 -21.17 13.02 33.21
C GLN A 53 -21.39 13.83 34.49
N ARG A 54 -20.80 15.03 34.60
CA ARG A 54 -20.69 15.83 35.82
C ARG A 54 -20.17 14.99 36.99
N ILE A 55 -19.06 14.30 36.77
CA ILE A 55 -18.43 13.44 37.78
C ILE A 55 -17.06 14.01 38.14
N TRP A 56 -16.82 14.19 39.43
CA TRP A 56 -15.47 14.27 39.99
C TRP A 56 -15.00 12.87 40.34
N PHE A 57 -13.79 12.51 39.91
CA PHE A 57 -13.22 11.20 40.20
C PHE A 57 -11.84 11.34 40.82
N MET A 58 -11.63 10.68 41.95
CA MET A 58 -10.37 10.62 42.68
C MET A 58 -9.97 9.17 42.87
N ALA A 59 -8.69 8.87 42.64
CA ALA A 59 -8.12 7.54 42.86
C ALA A 59 -6.86 7.68 43.71
N GLU A 60 -6.96 7.34 44.99
CA GLU A 60 -5.88 7.53 45.97
C GLU A 60 -5.72 6.27 46.81
N VAL A 61 -4.54 6.06 47.41
CA VAL A 61 -4.32 4.90 48.29
C VAL A 61 -5.15 4.98 49.57
N GLU A 62 -5.37 6.20 50.05
CA GLU A 62 -6.18 6.52 51.22
C GLU A 62 -6.97 7.79 50.90
N ALA A 63 -8.25 7.83 51.31
CA ALA A 63 -9.08 9.02 51.17
C ALA A 63 -8.37 10.27 51.72
N PRO A 64 -8.25 11.35 50.94
CA PRO A 64 -7.83 12.62 51.51
C PRO A 64 -8.86 13.06 52.55
N VAL A 65 -8.41 13.46 53.75
CA VAL A 65 -9.29 13.89 54.87
C VAL A 65 -10.30 14.99 54.46
N TRP A 66 -9.95 15.78 53.44
CA TRP A 66 -10.79 16.85 52.91
C TRP A 66 -11.84 16.40 51.88
N TRP A 67 -11.76 15.16 51.38
CA TRP A 67 -12.58 14.68 50.26
C TRP A 67 -14.07 14.68 50.60
N GLY A 68 -14.46 14.25 51.79
CA GLY A 68 -15.87 14.26 52.22
C GLY A 68 -16.51 15.65 52.14
N ARG A 69 -15.81 16.69 52.62
CA ARG A 69 -16.26 18.09 52.54
C ARG A 69 -16.34 18.59 51.11
N PHE A 70 -15.37 18.23 50.27
CA PHE A 70 -15.42 18.55 48.85
C PHE A 70 -16.60 17.86 48.16
N ALA A 71 -16.83 16.58 48.44
CA ALA A 71 -17.91 15.79 47.84
C ALA A 71 -19.29 16.36 48.17
N MET A 72 -19.50 16.79 49.42
CA MET A 72 -20.73 17.50 49.83
C MET A 72 -20.92 18.81 49.05
N ALA A 73 -19.87 19.66 49.00
CA ALA A 73 -19.93 20.94 48.33
C ALA A 73 -20.15 20.78 46.82
N ALA A 74 -19.49 19.80 46.19
CA ALA A 74 -19.69 19.45 44.79
C ALA A 74 -21.09 18.91 44.52
N ALA A 75 -21.72 18.20 45.46
CA ALA A 75 -23.11 17.76 45.34
C ALA A 75 -24.13 18.90 45.54
N GLY A 76 -23.70 20.08 45.99
CA GLY A 76 -24.59 21.19 46.37
C GLY A 76 -25.38 20.91 47.65
N CYS A 77 -24.85 20.05 48.54
CA CYS A 77 -25.50 19.64 49.78
C CYS A 77 -24.88 20.35 51.00
N ASP A 78 -25.71 20.99 51.81
CA ASP A 78 -25.29 21.69 53.04
C ASP A 78 -25.39 20.81 54.31
N GLU A 79 -26.10 19.68 54.25
CA GLU A 79 -26.34 18.79 55.39
C GLU A 79 -25.48 17.51 55.32
N LEU A 80 -24.72 17.23 56.39
CA LEU A 80 -24.01 15.95 56.55
C LEU A 80 -25.05 14.85 56.81
N PHE A 81 -25.09 13.83 55.95
CA PHE A 81 -25.93 12.65 56.14
C PHE A 81 -25.07 11.49 56.67
N GLY A 82 -25.19 11.18 57.97
CA GLY A 82 -24.64 9.95 58.57
C GLY A 82 -23.69 10.16 59.75
N ASP A 83 -23.60 9.14 60.61
CA ASP A 83 -22.74 9.09 61.81
C ASP A 83 -21.26 8.76 61.50
N GLN A 84 -20.85 8.69 60.22
CA GLN A 84 -19.62 8.02 59.82
C GLN A 84 -18.34 8.88 59.80
N ASP A 85 -18.42 10.21 59.92
CA ASP A 85 -17.22 11.06 59.81
C ASP A 85 -17.08 12.09 60.95
N GLU A 86 -16.86 11.62 62.18
CA GLU A 86 -16.37 12.51 63.26
C GLU A 86 -15.04 13.21 62.86
N GLU A 87 -14.26 12.62 61.94
CA GLU A 87 -13.03 13.23 61.41
C GLU A 87 -13.28 14.36 60.38
N ALA A 88 -14.35 14.29 59.57
CA ALA A 88 -14.68 15.37 58.62
C ALA A 88 -15.20 16.64 59.31
N ASP A 89 -15.68 16.53 60.55
CA ASP A 89 -16.01 17.67 61.41
C ASP A 89 -14.81 18.54 61.76
N GLY A 90 -13.58 18.01 61.65
CA GLY A 90 -12.35 18.79 61.79
C GLY A 90 -11.94 19.57 60.54
N CYS A 91 -12.50 19.26 59.35
CA CYS A 91 -12.09 19.88 58.10
C CYS A 91 -12.90 21.15 57.79
N PRO A 92 -12.24 22.28 57.47
CA PRO A 92 -12.94 23.51 57.07
C PRO A 92 -13.73 23.30 55.77
N PRO A 93 -14.88 23.99 55.59
CA PRO A 93 -15.67 23.88 54.38
C PRO A 93 -14.88 24.32 53.14
N VAL A 94 -15.18 23.67 52.01
CA VAL A 94 -14.64 23.98 50.68
C VAL A 94 -15.76 24.59 49.85
N GLU A 95 -15.50 25.73 49.21
CA GLU A 95 -16.47 26.34 48.30
C GLU A 95 -16.28 25.80 46.89
N VAL A 96 -17.33 25.22 46.32
CA VAL A 96 -17.35 24.70 44.93
C VAL A 96 -18.38 25.49 44.14
N PRO A 97 -17.98 26.24 43.10
CA PRO A 97 -18.91 26.96 42.22
C PRO A 97 -19.90 26.02 41.50
N GLU A 98 -21.08 26.53 41.16
CA GLU A 98 -22.19 25.75 40.57
C GLU A 98 -21.80 25.05 39.25
N GLU A 99 -20.94 25.67 38.44
CA GLU A 99 -20.45 25.08 37.20
C GLU A 99 -19.62 23.80 37.43
N TRP A 100 -19.08 23.62 38.64
CA TRP A 100 -18.30 22.46 39.07
C TRP A 100 -19.11 21.49 39.94
N HIS A 101 -20.42 21.69 40.10
CA HIS A 101 -21.27 20.75 40.85
C HIS A 101 -21.41 19.42 40.12
N GLY A 102 -21.31 18.32 40.83
CA GLY A 102 -21.31 16.99 40.26
C GLY A 102 -21.21 15.88 41.31
N LYS A 103 -21.35 14.64 40.85
CA LYS A 103 -21.17 13.43 41.67
C LYS A 103 -19.68 13.26 41.96
N ALA A 104 -19.28 13.23 43.23
CA ALA A 104 -17.90 13.00 43.63
C ALA A 104 -17.67 11.53 44.00
N LEU A 105 -16.85 10.85 43.20
CA LEU A 105 -16.47 9.45 43.34
C LEU A 105 -15.03 9.32 43.82
N LEU A 106 -14.83 8.50 44.84
CA LEU A 106 -13.52 8.12 45.35
C LEU A 106 -13.29 6.63 45.14
N ALA A 107 -12.14 6.26 44.57
CA ALA A 107 -11.61 4.91 44.59
C ALA A 107 -10.44 4.87 45.57
N GLU A 108 -10.54 4.06 46.62
CA GLU A 108 -9.48 3.89 47.61
C GLU A 108 -8.65 2.62 47.39
N GLY A 109 -7.33 2.76 47.54
CA GLY A 109 -6.36 1.68 47.51
C GLY A 109 -5.41 1.71 46.29
N PRO A 110 -4.24 1.06 46.39
CA PRO A 110 -3.23 1.02 45.32
C PRO A 110 -3.60 0.04 44.19
N PHE A 111 -4.90 -0.15 43.92
CA PHE A 111 -5.39 -1.21 43.05
C PHE A 111 -6.18 -0.65 41.87
N PHE A 112 -5.87 -1.15 40.68
CA PHE A 112 -6.67 -0.94 39.48
C PHE A 112 -7.43 -2.25 39.20
N PRO A 113 -8.78 -2.23 39.06
CA PRO A 113 -9.58 -3.45 38.90
C PRO A 113 -9.11 -4.31 37.72
N ASP A 114 -9.30 -5.62 37.81
CA ASP A 114 -9.07 -6.55 36.71
C ASP A 114 -10.09 -6.41 35.57
N ASP A 115 -9.98 -7.23 34.53
CA ASP A 115 -10.90 -7.21 33.39
C ASP A 115 -11.83 -8.43 33.38
N THR A 116 -11.85 -9.21 34.48
CA THR A 116 -12.66 -10.42 34.57
C THR A 116 -14.12 -10.08 34.88
N ALA A 117 -15.03 -10.57 34.03
CA ALA A 117 -16.46 -10.47 34.32
C ALA A 117 -16.75 -11.27 35.60
N GLY A 118 -17.58 -10.70 36.47
CA GLY A 118 -17.96 -11.35 37.71
C GLY A 118 -18.77 -12.62 37.45
N VAL A 119 -18.17 -13.78 37.72
CA VAL A 119 -18.91 -15.05 37.84
C VAL A 119 -19.02 -15.44 39.30
N ASP A 120 -20.22 -15.77 39.75
CA ASP A 120 -20.46 -16.23 41.13
C ASP A 120 -19.79 -17.59 41.39
N THR A 121 -19.88 -18.10 42.61
CA THR A 121 -19.33 -19.42 42.99
C THR A 121 -19.95 -20.61 42.21
N TRP A 122 -20.93 -20.35 41.35
CA TRP A 122 -21.65 -21.32 40.53
C TRP A 122 -21.49 -21.07 39.02
N ASP A 123 -20.48 -20.30 38.59
CA ASP A 123 -20.22 -19.91 37.20
C ASP A 123 -21.40 -19.17 36.52
N ARG A 124 -22.27 -18.51 37.30
CA ARG A 124 -23.35 -17.66 36.77
C ARG A 124 -22.88 -16.21 36.72
N PRO A 125 -23.39 -15.40 35.78
CA PRO A 125 -23.21 -13.95 35.83
C PRO A 125 -23.66 -13.46 37.20
N ASP A 126 -22.73 -12.89 37.94
CA ASP A 126 -22.98 -12.37 39.28
C ASP A 126 -23.92 -11.15 39.17
N PRO A 127 -24.98 -11.01 39.99
CA PRO A 127 -25.78 -9.79 40.05
C PRO A 127 -24.96 -8.50 40.35
N TRP A 128 -23.72 -8.64 40.81
CA TRP A 128 -22.72 -7.57 41.02
C TRP A 128 -21.68 -7.51 39.89
N ASP A 129 -22.15 -7.72 38.66
CA ASP A 129 -21.38 -7.91 37.43
C ASP A 129 -20.36 -6.78 37.19
N GLY A 130 -19.07 -7.05 37.42
CA GLY A 130 -17.98 -6.12 37.13
C GLY A 130 -16.68 -6.45 37.85
N PRO A 131 -15.57 -5.81 37.48
CA PRO A 131 -14.26 -6.08 38.07
C PRO A 131 -14.09 -5.53 39.50
N TRP A 132 -15.07 -4.78 40.00
CA TRP A 132 -15.08 -4.26 41.37
C TRP A 132 -15.60 -5.27 42.42
N ARG A 133 -16.02 -6.47 42.02
CA ARG A 133 -16.63 -7.47 42.91
C ARG A 133 -15.78 -7.91 44.10
N PHE A 134 -14.46 -7.91 43.98
CA PHE A 134 -13.56 -8.31 45.07
C PHE A 134 -13.18 -7.14 45.98
N HIS A 135 -13.74 -5.96 45.69
CA HIS A 135 -13.44 -4.71 46.35
C HIS A 135 -14.67 -4.19 47.10
N GLU A 136 -15.57 -5.05 47.59
CA GLU A 136 -16.79 -4.63 48.30
C GLU A 136 -16.54 -3.70 49.49
N ALA A 137 -15.39 -3.83 50.15
CA ALA A 137 -14.98 -2.95 51.26
C ALA A 137 -14.06 -1.78 50.83
N ASN A 138 -13.60 -1.75 49.57
CA ASN A 138 -12.64 -0.78 49.02
C ASN A 138 -13.07 -0.34 47.59
N GLY A 139 -14.39 -0.27 47.35
CA GLY A 139 -14.96 0.01 46.03
C GLY A 139 -14.86 1.49 45.68
N MET A 140 -15.56 1.92 44.62
CA MET A 140 -15.80 3.36 44.53
C MET A 140 -16.88 3.76 45.54
N SER A 141 -16.68 4.86 46.24
CA SER A 141 -17.67 5.42 47.15
C SER A 141 -18.08 6.81 46.68
N VAL A 142 -19.32 7.18 46.98
CA VAL A 142 -19.74 8.59 47.06
C VAL A 142 -19.98 8.90 48.53
N TYR A 143 -20.15 10.19 48.84
CA TYR A 143 -20.40 10.66 50.20
C TYR A 143 -21.53 9.86 50.91
N GLY A 144 -21.14 8.97 51.83
CA GLY A 144 -22.04 8.13 52.65
C GLY A 144 -22.71 6.94 51.93
N ASP A 145 -22.30 6.58 50.72
CA ASP A 145 -22.93 5.50 49.94
C ASP A 145 -21.91 4.69 49.12
N GLU A 146 -21.98 3.36 49.26
CA GLU A 146 -21.09 2.38 48.65
C GLU A 146 -21.82 1.03 48.48
N PRO A 147 -21.48 0.20 47.47
CA PRO A 147 -20.39 0.35 46.51
C PRO A 147 -20.85 0.91 45.14
N TYR A 148 -20.13 1.88 44.60
CA TYR A 148 -20.28 2.39 43.22
C TYR A 148 -19.38 1.64 42.25
N GLN A 149 -19.84 1.52 41.00
CA GLN A 149 -19.05 0.97 39.90
C GLN A 149 -19.29 1.76 38.61
N TRP A 150 -18.28 1.80 37.74
CA TRP A 150 -18.47 2.27 36.37
C TRP A 150 -19.46 1.36 35.67
N THR A 151 -20.42 1.94 34.95
CA THR A 151 -21.48 1.21 34.28
C THR A 151 -21.77 1.83 32.91
N MET A 152 -22.35 1.02 32.02
CA MET A 152 -22.71 1.46 30.69
C MET A 152 -24.07 0.92 30.28
N CYS A 153 -24.88 1.79 29.70
CA CYS A 153 -26.18 1.40 29.16
C CYS A 153 -25.97 0.43 27.98
N PRO A 154 -26.56 -0.78 28.03
CA PRO A 154 -26.41 -1.75 26.94
C PRO A 154 -27.14 -1.33 25.66
N GLN A 155 -28.11 -0.41 25.74
CA GLN A 155 -28.87 0.05 24.57
C GLN A 155 -28.18 1.21 23.84
N CYS A 156 -27.85 2.30 24.56
CA CYS A 156 -27.32 3.52 23.95
C CYS A 156 -25.82 3.73 24.19
N GLY A 157 -25.20 2.96 25.09
CA GLY A 157 -23.80 3.14 25.46
C GLY A 157 -23.52 4.34 26.38
N SER A 158 -24.55 4.95 26.98
CA SER A 158 -24.36 6.00 27.99
C SER A 158 -23.45 5.47 29.10
N PHE A 159 -22.40 6.24 29.43
CA PHE A 159 -21.41 5.91 30.45
C PHE A 159 -21.69 6.72 31.73
N GLY A 160 -21.42 6.12 32.89
CA GLY A 160 -21.48 6.79 34.18
C GLY A 160 -21.03 5.85 35.30
N ALA A 161 -21.23 6.26 36.55
CA ALA A 161 -20.97 5.42 37.71
C ALA A 161 -22.16 5.47 38.67
N GLU A 162 -22.65 4.29 39.03
CA GLU A 162 -23.86 4.12 39.82
C GLU A 162 -23.66 3.04 40.89
N PHE A 163 -24.50 3.11 41.93
CA PHE A 163 -24.56 2.10 42.99
C PHE A 163 -24.72 0.70 42.36
N CYS A 164 -23.83 -0.21 42.73
CA CYS A 164 -23.68 -1.57 42.20
C CYS A 164 -23.44 -1.67 40.68
N GLY A 165 -23.11 -0.57 39.99
CA GLY A 165 -23.00 -0.57 38.53
C GLY A 165 -24.33 -0.79 37.79
N TYR A 166 -25.45 -0.43 38.40
CA TYR A 166 -26.77 -0.56 37.81
C TYR A 166 -27.02 0.47 36.70
N ALA A 167 -27.07 -0.01 35.45
CA ALA A 167 -27.21 0.81 34.25
C ALA A 167 -28.58 1.47 34.12
N GLU A 168 -29.63 0.94 34.75
CA GLU A 168 -30.97 1.55 34.74
C GLU A 168 -31.03 2.88 35.50
N ARG A 169 -30.04 3.14 36.36
CA ARG A 169 -29.90 4.41 37.08
C ARG A 169 -29.27 5.52 36.25
N LEU A 170 -28.70 5.19 35.09
CA LEU A 170 -28.12 6.18 34.20
C LEU A 170 -29.20 7.12 33.65
N PRO A 171 -28.91 8.42 33.46
CA PRO A 171 -29.91 9.43 33.05
C PRO A 171 -30.39 9.29 31.59
N CYS A 172 -29.99 8.23 30.87
CA CYS A 172 -30.26 8.05 29.45
C CYS A 172 -31.73 7.67 29.12
N GLY A 173 -32.51 7.22 30.10
CA GLY A 173 -33.93 6.86 29.92
C GLY A 173 -34.20 5.65 29.03
N CYS A 174 -33.18 4.87 28.65
CA CYS A 174 -33.31 3.70 27.78
C CYS A 174 -33.87 2.46 28.51
N LEU A 175 -33.70 2.40 29.83
CA LEU A 175 -34.12 1.28 30.67
C LEU A 175 -35.28 1.76 31.53
N ASP A 176 -36.36 0.98 31.57
CA ASP A 176 -37.54 1.33 32.35
C ASP A 176 -37.34 0.91 33.81
N ASP A 177 -37.30 1.89 34.72
CA ASP A 177 -37.17 1.66 36.17
C ASP A 177 -38.44 1.05 36.79
N ARG A 178 -39.57 1.09 36.07
CA ARG A 178 -40.91 0.79 36.58
C ARG A 178 -41.16 -0.69 36.87
N GLU A 179 -40.38 -1.60 36.28
CA GLU A 179 -40.54 -3.05 36.50
C GLU A 179 -39.54 -3.64 37.52
N HIS A 180 -38.74 -2.82 38.22
CA HIS A 180 -37.74 -3.26 39.21
C HIS A 180 -36.67 -4.24 38.68
N HIS A 181 -36.44 -4.28 37.37
CA HIS A 181 -35.34 -5.05 36.82
C HIS A 181 -34.05 -4.26 36.94
N LYS A 182 -33.28 -4.54 37.99
CA LYS A 182 -31.89 -4.10 38.10
C LYS A 182 -31.11 -4.63 36.90
N VAL A 183 -30.58 -3.74 36.08
CA VAL A 183 -29.79 -4.07 34.89
C VAL A 183 -28.34 -3.75 35.18
N ALA A 184 -27.56 -4.76 35.52
CA ALA A 184 -26.12 -4.57 35.70
C ALA A 184 -25.46 -4.21 34.35
N GLY A 185 -24.58 -3.20 34.38
CA GLY A 185 -23.82 -2.76 33.22
C GLY A 185 -22.31 -2.68 33.47
N GLY A 186 -21.82 -3.11 34.64
CA GLY A 186 -20.41 -3.04 35.02
C GLY A 186 -19.49 -3.97 34.22
N SER A 187 -20.02 -5.07 33.67
CA SER A 187 -19.29 -5.99 32.78
C SER A 187 -19.53 -5.76 31.29
N ASP A 188 -19.98 -4.57 30.87
CA ASP A 188 -20.04 -4.25 29.44
C ASP A 188 -18.66 -4.48 28.80
N LYS A 189 -18.62 -5.19 27.67
CA LYS A 189 -17.35 -5.57 27.01
C LYS A 189 -16.46 -4.37 26.69
N ARG A 190 -17.05 -3.19 26.48
CA ARG A 190 -16.30 -1.94 26.25
C ARG A 190 -15.65 -1.44 27.54
N LEU A 191 -16.30 -1.56 28.70
CA LEU A 191 -15.70 -1.27 30.01
C LEU A 191 -14.54 -2.23 30.29
N LEU A 192 -14.76 -3.54 30.12
CA LEU A 192 -13.72 -4.55 30.35
C LEU A 192 -12.51 -4.35 29.43
N ALA A 193 -12.76 -3.97 28.17
CA ALA A 193 -11.69 -3.60 27.24
C ALA A 193 -10.92 -2.34 27.69
N ALA A 194 -11.60 -1.37 28.30
CA ALA A 194 -10.96 -0.17 28.86
C ALA A 194 -10.10 -0.49 30.09
N TYR A 195 -10.58 -1.35 30.99
CA TYR A 195 -9.77 -1.83 32.12
C TYR A 195 -8.52 -2.54 31.62
N ARG A 196 -8.68 -3.52 30.73
CA ARG A 196 -7.55 -4.24 30.12
C ARG A 196 -6.56 -3.30 29.45
N ALA A 197 -7.04 -2.30 28.71
CA ALA A 197 -6.17 -1.33 28.03
C ALA A 197 -5.34 -0.52 29.03
N ALA A 198 -5.96 -0.05 30.11
CA ALA A 198 -5.28 0.67 31.17
C ALA A 198 -4.28 -0.21 31.93
N GLN A 199 -4.56 -1.51 32.09
CA GLN A 199 -3.66 -2.47 32.75
C GLN A 199 -2.42 -2.82 31.92
N LEU A 200 -2.59 -3.00 30.60
CA LEU A 200 -1.51 -3.39 29.69
C LEU A 200 -0.52 -2.26 29.37
N GLU A 201 -0.86 -1.02 29.72
CA GLU A 201 0.04 0.11 29.53
C GLU A 201 1.21 0.02 30.54
N GLN A 202 2.43 0.13 30.02
CA GLN A 202 3.69 0.03 30.79
C GLN A 202 4.41 1.37 30.73
N TRP A 203 4.74 1.95 31.90
CA TRP A 203 5.45 3.23 32.01
C TRP A 203 6.85 3.11 32.62
N HIS A 204 7.06 2.11 33.47
CA HIS A 204 8.31 1.85 34.17
C HIS A 204 8.79 0.45 33.81
N GLU A 205 10.11 0.20 33.86
CA GLU A 205 10.66 -1.14 33.64
C GLU A 205 10.18 -2.08 34.78
N ASP A 206 9.85 -3.34 34.44
CA ASP A 206 9.27 -4.37 35.34
C ASP A 206 10.21 -4.83 36.50
N ASP A 207 11.22 -4.02 36.88
CA ASP A 207 12.27 -4.40 37.82
C ASP A 207 11.83 -4.32 39.31
N PHE A 208 10.55 -4.03 39.57
CA PHE A 208 10.01 -3.93 40.92
C PHE A 208 9.46 -5.27 41.42
N THR A 209 9.96 -5.72 42.58
CA THR A 209 9.47 -6.93 43.26
C THR A 209 8.08 -6.75 43.90
N ASP A 210 7.59 -5.51 44.01
CA ASP A 210 6.27 -5.17 44.53
C ASP A 210 5.43 -4.47 43.43
N PRO A 211 4.38 -5.11 42.90
CA PRO A 211 3.52 -4.54 41.86
C PRO A 211 2.74 -3.30 42.33
N HIS A 212 2.72 -2.99 43.63
CA HIS A 212 2.08 -1.77 44.17
C HIS A 212 3.04 -0.58 44.28
N ALA A 213 4.36 -0.80 44.15
CA ALA A 213 5.35 0.25 44.33
C ALA A 213 5.36 1.26 43.17
N THR A 214 5.05 0.83 41.94
CA THR A 214 5.08 1.71 40.76
C THR A 214 3.84 2.59 40.66
N VAL A 215 2.70 2.11 41.21
CA VAL A 215 1.39 2.76 41.17
C VAL A 215 1.44 4.20 41.72
N LEU A 216 2.36 4.49 42.65
CA LEU A 216 2.55 5.79 43.30
C LEU A 216 3.59 6.70 42.65
N LEU A 217 4.30 6.24 41.61
CA LEU A 217 5.35 7.03 40.97
C LEU A 217 4.75 8.11 40.04
N PRO A 218 5.28 9.34 40.06
CA PRO A 218 4.95 10.34 39.05
C PRO A 218 5.16 9.78 37.65
N THR A 219 4.17 9.96 36.79
CA THR A 219 4.12 9.31 35.49
C THR A 219 3.79 10.34 34.41
N VAL A 220 4.63 10.44 33.38
CA VAL A 220 4.39 11.29 32.22
C VAL A 220 3.81 10.44 31.10
N ARG A 221 2.66 10.84 30.58
CA ARG A 221 2.03 10.19 29.43
C ARG A 221 2.12 11.08 28.21
N GLU A 222 2.62 10.51 27.12
CA GLU A 222 2.52 11.13 25.80
C GLU A 222 1.21 10.71 25.12
N ALA A 223 0.51 11.65 24.50
CA ALA A 223 -0.70 11.36 23.74
C ALA A 223 -0.84 12.24 22.51
N LEU A 224 -1.52 11.74 21.48
CA LEU A 224 -1.88 12.56 20.32
C LEU A 224 -3.21 13.26 20.55
N VAL A 225 -3.21 14.56 20.31
CA VAL A 225 -4.42 15.38 20.30
C VAL A 225 -4.71 15.84 18.89
N HIS A 226 -5.92 15.60 18.42
CA HIS A 226 -6.41 16.15 17.17
C HIS A 226 -6.66 17.66 17.30
N GLN A 227 -5.93 18.47 16.54
CA GLN A 227 -6.08 19.92 16.43
C GLN A 227 -6.33 20.31 14.96
N PRO A 228 -7.59 20.26 14.49
CA PRO A 228 -7.91 20.62 13.11
C PRO A 228 -7.50 22.07 12.79
N GLY A 229 -7.59 22.98 13.77
CA GLY A 229 -7.18 24.38 13.64
C GLY A 229 -5.66 24.60 13.52
N ALA A 230 -4.83 23.67 14.00
CA ALA A 230 -3.37 23.82 13.96
C ALA A 230 -2.80 23.70 12.54
N ALA A 231 -3.43 22.87 11.69
CA ALA A 231 -3.06 22.76 10.28
C ALA A 231 -3.35 24.06 9.52
N ALA A 232 -4.52 24.67 9.76
CA ALA A 232 -4.88 25.97 9.20
C ALA A 232 -3.98 27.10 9.73
N ALA A 233 -3.64 27.09 11.02
CA ALA A 233 -2.73 28.05 11.63
C ALA A 233 -1.30 27.94 11.05
N ALA A 234 -0.81 26.71 10.84
CA ALA A 234 0.50 26.48 10.22
C ALA A 234 0.56 26.93 8.76
N ALA A 235 -0.51 26.70 7.98
CA ALA A 235 -0.61 27.13 6.58
C ALA A 235 -0.65 28.67 6.43
N ASN A 236 -1.20 29.37 7.42
CA ASN A 236 -1.28 30.83 7.46
C ASN A 236 -0.05 31.50 8.12
N CYS A 237 0.88 30.71 8.67
CA CYS A 237 2.09 31.22 9.32
C CYS A 237 3.09 31.69 8.25
N ALA A 238 3.39 33.00 8.22
CA ALA A 238 4.30 33.61 7.23
C ALA A 238 5.80 33.32 7.48
N GLY A 239 6.15 32.42 8.41
CA GLY A 239 7.53 31.94 8.59
C GLY A 239 8.51 32.91 9.26
N GLU A 240 8.09 34.13 9.64
CA GLU A 240 8.96 35.14 10.26
C GLU A 240 8.74 35.31 11.79
N CYS A 241 7.90 34.48 12.41
CA CYS A 241 7.59 34.60 13.83
C CYS A 241 8.68 33.93 14.70
N GLN A 242 9.40 34.74 15.49
CA GLN A 242 10.19 34.24 16.62
C GLN A 242 9.25 33.76 17.73
N SER A 243 9.67 32.79 18.54
CA SER A 243 8.88 32.38 19.70
C SER A 243 8.75 33.54 20.70
N LEU A 244 7.59 33.69 21.38
CA LEU A 244 7.41 34.72 22.43
C LEU A 244 8.51 34.63 23.50
N ALA A 245 9.01 33.42 23.75
CA ALA A 245 10.13 33.14 24.64
C ALA A 245 11.49 33.64 24.10
N GLU A 246 11.74 33.62 22.79
CA GLU A 246 12.93 34.24 22.17
C GLU A 246 12.84 35.76 22.18
N GLN A 247 11.65 36.31 21.97
CA GLN A 247 11.42 37.75 21.97
C GLN A 247 11.64 38.31 23.39
N LEU A 248 11.11 37.66 24.42
CA LEU A 248 11.36 38.01 25.83
C LEU A 248 12.81 37.76 26.26
N ARG A 249 13.50 36.75 25.69
CA ARG A 249 14.95 36.51 25.91
C ARG A 249 15.85 37.54 25.22
N GLN A 250 15.39 38.21 24.18
CA GLN A 250 16.12 39.29 23.51
C GLN A 250 15.82 40.66 24.14
N GLU A 251 14.61 40.86 24.67
CA GLU A 251 14.21 42.08 25.38
C GLU A 251 14.79 42.17 26.81
N LEU A 252 15.26 41.05 27.37
CA LEU A 252 15.98 40.98 28.63
C LEU A 252 17.45 40.56 28.38
N CYS A 253 18.40 41.48 28.60
CA CYS A 253 19.85 41.29 28.41
C CYS A 253 20.46 40.04 29.14
N PRO A 254 21.71 39.62 28.81
CA PRO A 254 22.11 38.35 28.18
C PRO A 254 22.39 37.18 29.16
N PRO A 255 22.63 35.93 28.68
CA PRO A 255 22.29 34.70 29.39
C PRO A 255 23.39 34.20 30.34
N VAL A 256 22.97 33.55 31.43
CA VAL A 256 23.73 32.43 31.99
C VAL A 256 23.22 31.18 31.29
N ALA A 257 24.11 30.47 30.61
CA ALA A 257 23.81 29.23 29.92
C ALA A 257 23.46 28.16 30.94
N GLU A 258 22.29 27.53 30.79
CA GLU A 258 22.12 26.07 30.86
C GLU A 258 20.67 25.69 30.48
N ASP A 259 20.58 24.92 29.40
CA ASP A 259 19.57 23.94 29.00
C ASP A 259 18.09 24.20 29.33
N SER A 260 17.36 24.72 28.34
CA SER A 260 15.95 24.34 28.16
C SER A 260 15.63 24.17 26.66
N GLU A 261 15.90 22.97 26.15
CA GLU A 261 15.31 22.51 24.89
C GLU A 261 13.83 22.19 25.10
N GLY A 262 12.99 22.76 24.24
CA GLY A 262 11.67 22.21 23.92
C GLY A 262 10.51 22.75 24.75
N LEU A 263 9.90 23.85 24.27
CA LEU A 263 8.44 24.09 24.34
C LEU A 263 8.12 25.22 23.35
N ALA A 264 7.78 24.83 22.12
CA ALA A 264 7.37 25.74 21.06
C ALA A 264 5.88 26.09 21.22
N THR A 265 5.56 27.36 21.43
CA THR A 265 4.18 27.89 21.33
C THR A 265 4.12 29.06 20.35
N LEU A 266 3.00 29.14 19.63
CA LEU A 266 2.74 29.99 18.46
C LEU A 266 2.60 31.50 18.82
N CYS A 267 2.85 32.37 17.84
CA CYS A 267 2.89 33.85 17.93
C CYS A 267 1.49 34.52 18.02
N SER A 268 1.42 35.69 18.67
CA SER A 268 0.21 36.51 18.93
C SER A 268 -0.46 37.13 17.70
N ALA A 269 0.23 37.19 16.55
CA ALA A 269 -0.32 37.67 15.28
C ALA A 269 -1.00 36.55 14.46
N CYS A 270 -0.88 35.28 14.88
CA CYS A 270 -1.72 34.20 14.39
C CYS A 270 -2.99 34.15 15.26
N PRO A 271 -4.21 34.25 14.68
CA PRO A 271 -5.43 34.05 15.45
C PRO A 271 -5.62 32.55 15.68
N GLY A 272 -4.73 31.95 16.47
CA GLY A 272 -5.10 30.76 17.23
C GLY A 272 -6.12 31.25 18.25
N PHE A 273 -7.39 30.97 17.98
CA PHE A 273 -8.52 31.54 18.71
C PHE A 273 -8.31 31.52 20.22
N VAL A 274 -8.65 32.58 20.94
CA VAL A 274 -8.60 32.56 22.40
C VAL A 274 -9.93 32.00 22.90
N CYS A 275 -9.90 31.16 23.93
CA CYS A 275 -11.07 30.56 24.56
C CYS A 275 -12.15 31.60 24.77
N GLY A 276 -13.35 31.40 24.21
CA GLY A 276 -14.47 32.30 24.44
C GLY A 276 -14.91 32.38 25.90
N GLN A 277 -14.54 31.39 26.71
CA GLN A 277 -14.96 31.24 28.11
C GLN A 277 -13.90 31.71 29.12
N CYS A 278 -12.63 31.33 28.96
CA CYS A 278 -11.57 31.74 29.89
C CYS A 278 -10.73 32.92 29.40
N GLY A 279 -10.81 33.32 28.13
CA GLY A 279 -10.11 34.49 27.60
C GLY A 279 -8.56 34.41 27.58
N GLU A 280 -7.97 33.33 28.07
CA GLU A 280 -6.52 33.23 28.32
C GLU A 280 -5.81 32.14 27.52
N ARG A 281 -6.53 31.10 27.06
CA ARG A 281 -5.92 29.89 26.46
C ARG A 281 -6.37 29.63 25.01
N PRO A 282 -5.54 28.97 24.18
CA PRO A 282 -5.87 28.69 22.78
C PRO A 282 -7.09 27.77 22.62
N ALA A 283 -7.92 28.04 21.63
CA ALA A 283 -9.14 27.37 21.23
C ALA A 283 -9.13 27.07 19.72
N SER A 284 -10.01 26.16 19.31
CA SER A 284 -10.04 25.64 17.94
C SER A 284 -10.81 26.53 16.96
N ALA A 285 -11.72 27.38 17.43
CA ALA A 285 -12.45 28.39 16.65
C ALA A 285 -12.85 29.60 17.50
N ALA A 286 -13.27 30.70 16.86
CA ALA A 286 -13.72 31.90 17.56
C ALA A 286 -15.01 31.59 18.32
N GLY A 287 -15.02 31.83 19.63
CA GLY A 287 -16.16 31.52 20.49
C GLY A 287 -16.26 30.06 20.95
N VAL A 288 -15.27 29.22 20.63
CA VAL A 288 -15.20 27.82 21.08
C VAL A 288 -14.36 27.71 22.36
N PRO A 289 -14.67 26.79 23.29
CA PRO A 289 -13.90 26.61 24.52
C PRO A 289 -12.48 26.08 24.23
N CYS A 290 -11.49 26.40 25.08
CA CYS A 290 -10.14 25.83 24.99
C CYS A 290 -10.10 24.38 25.50
N ARG A 291 -8.95 23.72 25.35
CA ARG A 291 -8.68 22.36 25.88
C ARG A 291 -8.95 22.18 27.39
N THR A 292 -9.04 23.28 28.14
CA THR A 292 -9.38 23.27 29.58
C THR A 292 -10.89 23.38 29.82
N CYS A 293 -11.64 23.87 28.83
CA CYS A 293 -13.08 24.10 28.90
C CYS A 293 -13.90 23.06 28.09
N GLU A 294 -13.27 22.34 27.16
CA GLU A 294 -13.75 21.06 26.59
C GLU A 294 -12.60 20.05 26.61
N PRO A 295 -12.71 18.89 27.28
CA PRO A 295 -11.61 17.96 27.36
C PRO A 295 -11.41 17.24 26.03
N VAL A 296 -10.16 17.18 25.55
CA VAL A 296 -9.84 16.52 24.30
C VAL A 296 -9.48 15.06 24.55
N VAL A 297 -10.08 14.16 23.77
CA VAL A 297 -9.73 12.72 23.81
C VAL A 297 -8.26 12.55 23.44
N LEU A 298 -7.47 11.97 24.36
CA LEU A 298 -6.05 11.74 24.19
C LEU A 298 -5.85 10.37 23.53
N LEU A 299 -5.31 10.34 22.30
CA LEU A 299 -5.04 9.08 21.63
C LEU A 299 -3.72 8.48 22.16
N THR A 300 -3.80 7.33 22.83
CA THR A 300 -2.61 6.50 23.12
C THR A 300 -1.94 6.02 21.83
N GLU A 301 -0.72 5.50 21.93
CA GLU A 301 -0.05 4.87 20.79
C GLU A 301 -0.91 3.77 20.16
N ASN A 302 -1.48 2.89 20.99
CA ASN A 302 -2.35 1.80 20.55
C ASN A 302 -3.61 2.31 19.84
N GLN A 303 -4.26 3.34 20.38
CA GLN A 303 -5.44 3.95 19.75
C GLN A 303 -5.09 4.67 18.45
N ALA A 304 -3.97 5.40 18.42
CA ALA A 304 -3.48 6.05 17.21
C ALA A 304 -3.19 5.03 16.11
N ARG A 305 -2.60 3.88 16.45
CA ARG A 305 -2.39 2.74 15.53
C ARG A 305 -3.71 2.17 15.01
N GLN A 306 -4.67 1.91 15.89
CA GLN A 306 -6.00 1.41 15.50
C GLN A 306 -6.72 2.39 14.57
N ARG A 307 -6.72 3.68 14.93
CA ARG A 307 -7.30 4.76 14.13
C ARG A 307 -6.61 4.84 12.76
N LEU A 308 -5.28 4.75 12.72
CA LEU A 308 -4.53 4.78 11.47
C LEU A 308 -4.89 3.60 10.57
N ASN A 309 -4.99 2.39 11.13
CA ASN A 309 -5.38 1.20 10.37
C ASN A 309 -6.79 1.36 9.77
N TRP A 310 -7.75 1.81 10.58
CA TRP A 310 -9.11 2.07 10.11
C TRP A 310 -9.18 3.15 9.02
N ARG A 311 -8.41 4.24 9.17
CA ARG A 311 -8.32 5.31 8.16
C ARG A 311 -7.66 4.84 6.87
N VAL A 312 -6.64 3.97 6.95
CA VAL A 312 -6.03 3.34 5.78
C VAL A 312 -7.04 2.48 5.02
N GLU A 313 -7.88 1.72 5.72
CA GLU A 313 -8.92 0.90 5.09
C GLU A 313 -9.93 1.79 4.34
N GLN A 314 -10.33 2.92 4.92
CA GLN A 314 -11.16 3.90 4.24
C GLN A 314 -10.48 4.47 3.00
N LEU A 315 -9.19 4.81 3.11
CA LEU A 315 -8.45 5.41 1.99
C LEU A 315 -8.25 4.40 0.86
N ALA A 316 -8.02 3.13 1.20
CA ALA A 316 -7.95 2.03 0.24
C ALA A 316 -9.29 1.87 -0.51
N ALA A 317 -10.42 1.94 0.20
CA ALA A 317 -11.74 1.90 -0.41
C ALA A 317 -11.99 3.13 -1.31
N ALA A 318 -11.65 4.33 -0.85
CA ALA A 318 -11.87 5.58 -1.58
C ALA A 318 -11.02 5.69 -2.86
N THR A 319 -9.79 5.17 -2.83
CA THR A 319 -8.85 5.25 -3.96
C THR A 319 -8.92 4.03 -4.90
N GLY A 320 -9.60 2.96 -4.50
CA GLY A 320 -9.56 1.66 -5.19
C GLY A 320 -8.18 0.97 -5.13
N ILE A 321 -7.25 1.49 -4.33
CA ILE A 321 -5.91 0.92 -4.17
C ILE A 321 -5.94 -0.13 -3.05
N HIS A 322 -5.35 -1.30 -3.29
CA HIS A 322 -5.25 -2.35 -2.28
C HIS A 322 -4.58 -1.85 -0.98
N GLY A 323 -5.17 -2.16 0.18
CA GLY A 323 -4.73 -1.63 1.49
C GLY A 323 -3.25 -1.85 1.83
N ARG A 324 -2.65 -2.96 1.38
CA ARG A 324 -1.18 -3.18 1.50
C ARG A 324 -0.34 -2.09 0.82
N ARG A 325 -0.78 -1.59 -0.35
CA ARG A 325 -0.08 -0.52 -1.08
C ARG A 325 -0.29 0.83 -0.40
N VAL A 326 -1.51 1.12 0.07
CA VAL A 326 -1.79 2.32 0.88
C VAL A 326 -0.92 2.33 2.13
N ASN A 327 -0.78 1.20 2.83
CA ASN A 327 0.12 1.06 3.98
C ASN A 327 1.58 1.39 3.62
N GLY A 328 2.07 0.92 2.46
CA GLY A 328 3.39 1.28 1.95
C GLY A 328 3.56 2.78 1.76
N ILE A 329 2.61 3.42 1.08
CA ILE A 329 2.61 4.87 0.83
C ILE A 329 2.61 5.66 2.15
N VAL A 330 1.80 5.25 3.12
CA VAL A 330 1.79 5.87 4.46
C VAL A 330 3.14 5.74 5.14
N ASN A 331 3.73 4.54 5.13
CA ASN A 331 5.03 4.28 5.77
C ASN A 331 6.15 5.11 5.11
N ASP A 332 6.16 5.17 3.78
CA ASP A 332 7.11 5.97 3.01
C ASP A 332 6.96 7.46 3.34
N SER A 333 5.73 7.96 3.53
CA SER A 333 5.47 9.36 3.89
C SER A 333 6.00 9.79 5.26
N ILE A 334 6.30 8.83 6.14
CA ILE A 334 6.91 9.07 7.45
C ILE A 334 8.33 8.52 7.55
N GLY A 335 8.92 8.08 6.43
CA GLY A 335 10.31 7.60 6.36
C GLY A 335 10.58 6.26 7.05
N VAL A 336 9.58 5.39 7.20
CA VAL A 336 9.73 4.08 7.87
C VAL A 336 9.43 2.93 6.92
N LYS A 337 10.04 1.76 7.14
CA LYS A 337 9.76 0.56 6.34
C LYS A 337 8.54 -0.21 6.85
N THR A 338 8.40 -0.29 8.17
CA THR A 338 7.30 -0.96 8.86
C THR A 338 6.78 -0.05 9.97
N ARG A 339 5.56 -0.31 10.44
CA ARG A 339 4.99 0.44 11.57
C ARG A 339 5.44 -0.10 12.93
N SER A 340 6.25 -1.15 12.98
CA SER A 340 6.71 -1.70 14.26
C SER A 340 7.72 -0.73 14.88
N GLY A 341 7.45 -0.24 16.09
CA GLY A 341 8.35 0.68 16.81
C GLY A 341 8.38 2.11 16.29
N ILE A 342 7.35 2.55 15.53
CA ILE A 342 7.24 3.98 15.17
C ILE A 342 6.79 4.80 16.37
N SER A 343 7.35 6.00 16.51
CA SER A 343 7.01 6.91 17.61
C SER A 343 5.60 7.47 17.49
N LEU A 344 5.08 7.99 18.60
CA LEU A 344 3.77 8.64 18.64
C LEU A 344 3.71 9.86 17.70
N ALA A 345 4.79 10.64 17.61
CA ALA A 345 4.90 11.74 16.65
C ALA A 345 4.77 11.25 15.19
N GLN A 346 5.44 10.15 14.84
CA GLN A 346 5.33 9.55 13.49
C GLN A 346 3.90 9.04 13.21
N LEU A 347 3.20 8.49 14.21
CA LEU A 347 1.79 8.13 14.10
C LEU A 347 0.92 9.37 13.83
N GLY A 348 1.18 10.49 14.50
CA GLY A 348 0.48 11.75 14.28
C GLY A 348 0.68 12.31 12.87
N VAL A 349 1.90 12.22 12.33
CA VAL A 349 2.20 12.59 10.93
C VAL A 349 1.45 11.66 9.97
N ALA A 350 1.51 10.34 10.19
CA ALA A 350 0.83 9.35 9.35
C ALA A 350 -0.68 9.56 9.32
N LEU A 351 -1.31 9.76 10.48
CA LEU A 351 -2.73 10.08 10.59
C LEU A 351 -3.09 11.37 9.86
N SER A 352 -2.30 12.43 10.05
CA SER A 352 -2.48 13.71 9.34
C SER A 352 -2.42 13.52 7.81
N ASN A 353 -1.48 12.71 7.32
CA ASN A 353 -1.35 12.42 5.90
C ASN A 353 -2.56 11.64 5.36
N VAL A 354 -2.97 10.57 6.06
CA VAL A 354 -4.11 9.75 5.63
C VAL A 354 -5.42 10.55 5.63
N GLU A 355 -5.66 11.38 6.65
CA GLU A 355 -6.88 12.19 6.70
C GLU A 355 -6.89 13.25 5.58
N ARG A 356 -5.75 13.91 5.32
CA ARG A 356 -5.59 14.79 4.15
C ARG A 356 -5.86 14.05 2.82
N TRP A 357 -5.36 12.84 2.67
CA TRP A 357 -5.60 12.02 1.46
C TRP A 357 -7.03 11.48 1.38
N LEU A 358 -7.75 11.36 2.49
CA LEU A 358 -9.18 11.03 2.47
C LEU A 358 -10.01 12.22 2.02
N GLU A 359 -9.63 13.44 2.40
CA GLU A 359 -10.27 14.68 1.95
C GLU A 359 -9.99 14.95 0.45
N ASP A 360 -8.76 14.72 0.01
CA ASP A 360 -8.36 14.79 -1.39
C ASP A 360 -7.54 13.55 -1.81
N PRO A 361 -8.20 12.49 -2.31
CA PRO A 361 -7.53 11.28 -2.79
C PRO A 361 -6.52 11.51 -3.90
N SER A 362 -6.65 12.61 -4.66
CA SER A 362 -5.70 12.95 -5.73
C SER A 362 -4.37 13.48 -5.20
N SER A 363 -4.35 14.00 -3.97
CA SER A 363 -3.13 14.45 -3.28
C SER A 363 -2.30 13.30 -2.69
N MET A 364 -2.83 12.07 -2.69
CA MET A 364 -2.06 10.90 -2.30
C MET A 364 -0.97 10.64 -3.34
N PRO A 365 0.29 10.40 -2.94
CA PRO A 365 1.33 10.02 -3.88
C PRO A 365 1.01 8.64 -4.47
N THR A 366 0.37 8.64 -5.63
CA THR A 366 -0.10 7.43 -6.33
C THR A 366 1.00 6.74 -7.14
N GLY A 367 2.04 7.49 -7.52
CA GLY A 367 3.21 6.96 -8.21
C GLY A 367 4.12 6.18 -7.27
N LEU A 368 4.56 4.99 -7.70
CA LEU A 368 5.91 4.57 -7.34
C LEU A 368 6.83 5.72 -7.75
N PRO A 369 7.72 6.24 -6.89
CA PRO A 369 8.64 7.29 -7.29
C PRO A 369 9.38 6.79 -8.52
N ALA A 370 9.05 7.38 -9.67
CA ALA A 370 9.64 6.98 -10.92
C ALA A 370 11.08 7.47 -10.88
N PRO A 371 12.08 6.57 -10.83
CA PRO A 371 13.45 7.02 -10.96
C PRO A 371 13.53 7.78 -12.29
N SER A 372 14.20 8.93 -12.25
CA SER A 372 14.47 9.67 -13.48
C SER A 372 15.28 8.78 -14.44
N SER A 373 15.33 9.12 -15.73
CA SER A 373 16.21 8.41 -16.67
C SER A 373 17.65 8.39 -16.15
N GLU A 374 18.09 9.50 -15.56
CA GLU A 374 19.42 9.64 -14.97
C GLU A 374 19.62 8.71 -13.75
N ASP A 375 18.58 8.50 -12.93
CA ASP A 375 18.64 7.56 -11.80
C ASP A 375 18.65 6.11 -12.27
N LEU A 376 17.89 5.77 -13.32
CA LEU A 376 17.92 4.43 -13.91
C LEU A 376 19.28 4.10 -14.51
N ASP A 377 19.95 5.07 -15.11
CA ASP A 377 21.30 4.89 -15.68
C ASP A 377 22.36 4.62 -14.60
N LYS A 378 22.14 5.07 -13.36
CA LYS A 378 23.02 4.80 -12.21
C LYS A 378 22.86 3.40 -11.61
N LEU A 379 21.75 2.71 -11.89
CA LEU A 379 21.47 1.37 -11.35
C LEU A 379 22.01 0.28 -12.28
N HIS A 380 22.48 -0.83 -11.70
CA HIS A 380 23.01 -1.97 -12.46
C HIS A 380 22.55 -3.33 -11.92
N GLY A 381 22.46 -4.33 -12.80
CA GLY A 381 22.27 -5.75 -12.46
C GLY A 381 21.20 -6.01 -11.39
N ALA A 382 21.63 -6.34 -10.17
CA ALA A 382 20.73 -6.71 -9.07
C ALA A 382 19.78 -5.58 -8.65
N GLU A 383 20.22 -4.33 -8.73
CA GLU A 383 19.40 -3.16 -8.36
C GLU A 383 18.26 -2.94 -9.35
N LEU A 384 18.57 -3.03 -10.65
CA LEU A 384 17.57 -2.98 -11.71
C LEU A 384 16.57 -4.14 -11.60
N ARG A 385 17.02 -5.37 -11.32
CA ARG A 385 16.11 -6.51 -11.11
C ARG A 385 15.21 -6.31 -9.89
N LYS A 386 15.76 -5.76 -8.80
CA LYS A 386 15.00 -5.45 -7.58
C LYS A 386 13.97 -4.38 -7.87
N LEU A 387 14.35 -3.33 -8.59
CA LEU A 387 13.46 -2.25 -9.00
C LEU A 387 12.35 -2.79 -9.92
N LEU A 388 12.66 -3.54 -10.98
CA LEU A 388 11.64 -4.15 -11.84
C LEU A 388 10.67 -5.03 -11.05
N ALA A 389 11.15 -5.76 -10.03
CA ALA A 389 10.29 -6.57 -9.17
C ALA A 389 9.25 -5.75 -8.40
N THR A 390 9.52 -4.48 -8.08
CA THR A 390 8.54 -3.60 -7.41
C THR A 390 7.41 -3.17 -8.34
N TYR A 391 7.60 -3.22 -9.67
CA TYR A 391 6.58 -2.90 -10.66
C TYR A 391 5.66 -4.07 -11.01
N VAL A 392 6.13 -5.32 -10.91
CA VAL A 392 5.35 -6.50 -11.34
C VAL A 392 4.02 -6.64 -10.57
N GLY A 393 4.04 -6.45 -9.25
CA GLY A 393 2.83 -6.56 -8.42
C GLY A 393 1.79 -5.47 -8.74
N PRO A 394 2.17 -4.18 -8.72
CA PRO A 394 1.30 -3.09 -9.14
C PRO A 394 0.74 -3.25 -10.56
N LEU A 395 1.59 -3.67 -11.51
CA LEU A 395 1.17 -3.93 -12.88
C LEU A 395 0.17 -5.08 -12.95
N ALA A 396 0.42 -6.20 -12.28
CA ALA A 396 -0.54 -7.31 -12.17
C ALA A 396 -1.89 -6.88 -11.58
N GLY A 397 -1.87 -6.03 -10.55
CA GLY A 397 -3.08 -5.44 -9.98
C GLY A 397 -3.84 -4.55 -10.95
N ALA A 398 -3.14 -3.67 -11.68
CA ALA A 398 -3.74 -2.77 -12.67
C ALA A 398 -4.37 -3.54 -13.83
N LEU A 399 -3.69 -4.59 -14.32
CA LEU A 399 -4.13 -5.41 -15.45
C LEU A 399 -5.17 -6.47 -15.07
N ARG A 400 -5.31 -6.78 -13.77
CA ARG A 400 -6.06 -7.93 -13.24
C ARG A 400 -5.55 -9.27 -13.78
N GLU A 401 -4.24 -9.35 -13.97
CA GLU A 401 -3.56 -10.54 -14.50
C GLU A 401 -2.72 -11.23 -13.40
N PRO A 402 -2.52 -12.55 -13.45
CA PRO A 402 -1.63 -13.23 -12.51
C PRO A 402 -0.18 -12.72 -12.63
N ILE A 403 0.50 -12.54 -11.49
CA ILE A 403 1.92 -12.13 -11.44
C ILE A 403 2.83 -12.95 -12.38
N PRO A 404 2.73 -14.30 -12.44
CA PRO A 404 3.56 -15.08 -13.37
C PRO A 404 3.32 -14.75 -14.84
N PHE A 405 2.08 -14.42 -15.21
CA PHE A 405 1.72 -14.06 -16.57
C PHE A 405 2.31 -12.70 -16.95
N VAL A 406 2.18 -11.69 -16.08
CA VAL A 406 2.80 -10.37 -16.28
C VAL A 406 4.32 -10.48 -16.37
N GLN A 407 4.96 -11.30 -15.53
CA GLN A 407 6.40 -11.53 -15.61
C GLN A 407 6.81 -12.15 -16.94
N THR A 408 6.04 -13.11 -17.47
CA THR A 408 6.27 -13.67 -18.81
C THR A 408 6.16 -12.60 -19.89
N GLN A 409 5.15 -11.73 -19.84
CA GLN A 409 5.01 -10.64 -20.83
C GLN A 409 6.16 -9.64 -20.77
N LEU A 410 6.66 -9.30 -19.58
CA LEU A 410 7.84 -8.45 -19.42
C LEU A 410 9.11 -9.14 -19.94
N ASN A 411 9.29 -10.43 -19.68
CA ASN A 411 10.40 -11.22 -20.22
C ASN A 411 10.36 -11.23 -21.76
N GLU A 412 9.17 -11.40 -22.34
CA GLU A 412 8.96 -11.34 -23.78
C GLU A 412 9.25 -9.96 -24.38
N TRP A 413 8.89 -8.87 -23.67
CA TRP A 413 9.18 -7.50 -24.05
C TRP A 413 10.70 -7.23 -24.09
N MET A 414 11.40 -7.60 -23.01
CA MET A 414 12.86 -7.56 -22.94
C MET A 414 13.52 -8.45 -23.99
N GLY A 415 12.81 -9.51 -24.39
CA GLY A 415 13.34 -10.67 -25.10
C GLY A 415 14.51 -11.30 -24.37
N ALA A 416 14.31 -11.54 -23.07
CA ALA A 416 15.19 -12.33 -22.22
C ALA A 416 14.41 -13.58 -21.75
N PRO A 417 15.03 -14.77 -21.66
CA PRO A 417 14.34 -15.97 -21.18
C PRO A 417 13.82 -15.81 -19.75
N SER A 418 14.57 -15.06 -18.93
CA SER A 418 14.23 -14.74 -17.56
C SER A 418 14.77 -13.36 -17.18
N ARG A 419 14.19 -12.76 -16.13
CA ARG A 419 14.71 -11.52 -15.52
C ARG A 419 16.16 -11.66 -15.02
N ALA A 420 16.59 -12.88 -14.68
CA ALA A 420 17.96 -13.13 -14.23
C ALA A 420 18.98 -13.02 -15.37
N GLU A 421 18.57 -13.38 -16.58
CA GLU A 421 19.39 -13.40 -17.80
C GLU A 421 19.33 -12.10 -18.60
N ALA A 422 18.49 -11.14 -18.22
CA ALA A 422 18.37 -9.86 -18.89
C ALA A 422 19.61 -8.96 -18.66
N THR A 423 20.02 -8.23 -19.70
CA THR A 423 21.04 -7.18 -19.60
C THR A 423 20.49 -5.93 -18.88
N ASP A 424 21.37 -5.02 -18.49
CA ASP A 424 20.97 -3.78 -17.84
C ASP A 424 20.05 -2.93 -18.74
N GLU A 425 20.35 -2.85 -20.04
CA GLU A 425 19.50 -2.13 -21.01
C GLU A 425 18.11 -2.77 -21.13
N GLN A 426 18.03 -4.11 -21.15
CA GLN A 426 16.77 -4.83 -21.18
C GLN A 426 15.95 -4.56 -19.91
N LEU A 427 16.58 -4.56 -18.74
CA LEU A 427 15.91 -4.29 -17.47
C LEU A 427 15.40 -2.85 -17.39
N ARG A 428 16.19 -1.85 -17.82
CA ARG A 428 15.75 -0.45 -17.87
C ARG A 428 14.55 -0.28 -18.79
N ASP A 429 14.60 -0.88 -19.97
CA ASP A 429 13.51 -0.85 -20.94
C ASP A 429 12.23 -1.50 -20.38
N ALA A 430 12.35 -2.61 -19.65
CA ALA A 430 11.22 -3.23 -18.99
C ALA A 430 10.63 -2.41 -17.85
N ILE A 431 11.46 -1.67 -17.09
CA ILE A 431 10.98 -0.78 -16.04
C ILE A 431 10.19 0.38 -16.66
N ILE A 432 10.72 0.98 -17.73
CA ILE A 432 10.04 2.05 -18.49
C ILE A 432 8.71 1.52 -19.04
N GLN A 433 8.69 0.33 -19.63
CA GLN A 433 7.47 -0.23 -20.19
C GLN A 433 6.46 -0.66 -19.13
N ALA A 434 6.91 -1.28 -18.03
CA ALA A 434 6.03 -1.67 -16.92
C ALA A 434 5.35 -0.45 -16.33
N ARG A 435 6.06 0.68 -16.23
CA ARG A 435 5.49 1.95 -15.85
C ARG A 435 4.43 2.44 -16.84
N ALA A 436 4.77 2.47 -18.13
CA ALA A 436 3.83 2.90 -19.17
C ALA A 436 2.53 2.06 -19.15
N TRP A 437 2.62 0.75 -18.90
CA TRP A 437 1.45 -0.12 -18.77
C TRP A 437 0.66 0.06 -17.47
N ILE A 438 1.28 0.55 -16.39
CA ILE A 438 0.56 0.94 -15.17
C ILE A 438 -0.21 2.24 -15.40
N GLU A 439 0.41 3.20 -16.11
CA GLU A 439 -0.18 4.50 -16.44
C GLU A 439 -1.30 4.37 -17.49
N ASP A 440 -1.12 3.50 -18.49
CA ASP A 440 -2.09 3.18 -19.53
C ASP A 440 -2.24 1.65 -19.70
N PRO A 441 -3.14 1.01 -18.92
CA PRO A 441 -3.45 -0.41 -19.04
C PRO A 441 -3.97 -0.83 -20.43
N ASP A 442 -4.56 0.07 -21.21
CA ASP A 442 -5.07 -0.27 -22.54
C ASP A 442 -3.93 -0.43 -23.55
N SER A 443 -2.81 0.29 -23.38
CA SER A 443 -1.59 0.04 -24.17
C SER A 443 -1.02 -1.37 -23.97
N TYR A 444 -1.17 -1.97 -22.78
CA TYR A 444 -0.84 -3.38 -22.55
C TYR A 444 -1.78 -4.33 -23.29
N ARG A 445 -3.07 -4.01 -23.33
CA ARG A 445 -4.06 -4.81 -24.07
C ARG A 445 -3.78 -4.77 -25.57
N ALA A 446 -3.48 -3.59 -26.11
CA ALA A 446 -3.06 -3.45 -27.51
C ALA A 446 -1.77 -4.25 -27.81
N TYR A 447 -0.84 -4.32 -26.84
CA TYR A 447 0.38 -5.12 -26.97
C TYR A 447 0.11 -6.64 -26.97
N THR A 448 -0.75 -7.11 -26.06
CA THR A 448 -1.04 -8.56 -25.89
C THR A 448 -2.07 -9.09 -26.89
N HIS A 449 -3.00 -8.24 -27.33
CA HIS A 449 -4.10 -8.55 -28.22
C HIS A 449 -4.14 -7.52 -29.34
N PRO A 450 -3.16 -7.53 -30.26
CA PRO A 450 -3.15 -6.61 -31.39
C PRO A 450 -4.41 -6.82 -32.25
N GLU A 451 -4.93 -5.73 -32.83
CA GLU A 451 -6.07 -5.81 -33.73
C GLU A 451 -5.78 -6.78 -34.90
N PRO A 452 -6.75 -7.61 -35.28
CA PRO A 452 -6.60 -8.47 -36.44
C PRO A 452 -6.39 -7.60 -37.68
N PRO A 453 -5.44 -7.95 -38.57
CA PRO A 453 -5.22 -7.18 -39.78
C PRO A 453 -6.46 -7.22 -40.69
N GLU A 454 -6.66 -6.15 -41.45
CA GLU A 454 -7.68 -6.12 -42.50
C GLU A 454 -7.49 -7.28 -43.50
N PRO A 455 -8.55 -7.75 -44.18
CA PRO A 455 -8.44 -8.74 -45.26
C PRO A 455 -7.38 -8.36 -46.30
N GLY A 456 -6.40 -9.24 -46.55
CA GLY A 456 -5.24 -8.97 -47.40
C GLY A 456 -4.19 -7.99 -46.83
N GLY A 457 -4.40 -7.47 -45.63
CA GLY A 457 -3.50 -6.57 -44.92
C GLY A 457 -2.33 -7.29 -44.26
N MET A 458 -1.25 -6.56 -44.00
CA MET A 458 -0.12 -7.10 -43.24
C MET A 458 -0.51 -7.25 -41.78
N THR A 459 -0.29 -8.43 -41.19
CA THR A 459 -0.34 -8.59 -39.74
C THR A 459 0.57 -7.55 -39.11
N ALA A 460 0.00 -6.71 -38.22
CA ALA A 460 0.78 -5.75 -37.46
C ALA A 460 1.93 -6.53 -36.77
N PRO A 461 3.19 -6.12 -36.95
CA PRO A 461 4.28 -6.76 -36.25
C PRO A 461 4.00 -6.65 -34.76
N MET A 462 3.92 -7.80 -34.10
CA MET A 462 3.74 -7.83 -32.66
C MET A 462 4.97 -7.20 -32.02
N ARG A 463 4.78 -6.54 -30.86
CA ARG A 463 5.87 -6.06 -30.02
C ARG A 463 6.73 -4.99 -30.71
N THR A 464 6.09 -3.98 -31.26
CA THR A 464 6.77 -2.76 -31.72
C THR A 464 6.92 -1.75 -30.61
N LYS A 465 7.99 -0.95 -30.67
CA LYS A 465 8.21 0.21 -29.83
C LYS A 465 9.02 1.27 -30.57
N THR A 466 9.09 2.45 -29.99
CA THR A 466 10.05 3.48 -30.38
C THR A 466 11.44 3.11 -29.88
N ALA A 467 12.47 3.21 -30.73
CA ALA A 467 13.85 3.01 -30.33
C ALA A 467 14.26 4.08 -29.31
N VAL A 468 14.77 3.65 -28.15
CA VAL A 468 15.21 4.56 -27.08
C VAL A 468 16.60 5.13 -27.38
N ALA A 469 17.42 4.39 -28.12
CA ALA A 469 18.76 4.77 -28.54
C ALA A 469 19.04 4.24 -29.95
N ASP A 470 20.06 4.80 -30.59
CA ASP A 470 20.53 4.33 -31.89
C ASP A 470 20.96 2.87 -31.81
N SER A 471 20.50 2.07 -32.76
CA SER A 471 20.79 0.64 -32.85
C SER A 471 20.92 0.21 -34.31
N SER A 472 21.30 -1.05 -34.56
CA SER A 472 21.28 -1.62 -35.90
C SER A 472 20.24 -2.72 -35.99
N CYS A 473 19.51 -2.75 -37.11
CA CYS A 473 18.52 -3.79 -37.37
C CYS A 473 19.21 -5.15 -37.46
N ASN A 474 18.80 -6.12 -36.64
CA ASN A 474 19.43 -7.45 -36.62
C ASN A 474 19.27 -8.24 -37.93
N LEU A 475 18.38 -7.83 -38.83
CA LEU A 475 18.14 -8.51 -40.11
C LEU A 475 18.89 -7.87 -41.29
N CYS A 476 18.84 -6.53 -41.43
CA CYS A 476 19.45 -5.84 -42.56
C CYS A 476 20.68 -5.01 -42.20
N ALA A 477 21.05 -4.95 -40.92
CA ALA A 477 22.11 -4.11 -40.36
C ALA A 477 21.94 -2.60 -40.59
N ALA A 478 20.81 -2.15 -41.16
CA ALA A 478 20.52 -0.72 -41.29
C ALA A 478 20.44 -0.07 -39.90
N PRO A 479 20.95 1.16 -39.73
CA PRO A 479 20.77 1.89 -38.49
C PRO A 479 19.28 2.13 -38.25
N ALA A 480 18.88 2.04 -36.99
CA ALA A 480 17.59 2.45 -36.47
C ALA A 480 17.84 3.55 -35.43
N MET A 481 17.48 4.78 -35.77
CA MET A 481 17.74 5.95 -34.93
C MET A 481 16.80 5.99 -33.72
N ALA A 482 17.22 6.62 -32.63
CA ALA A 482 16.32 6.93 -31.52
C ALA A 482 15.07 7.66 -32.03
N GLY A 483 13.88 7.23 -31.62
CA GLY A 483 12.61 7.73 -32.14
C GLY A 483 12.00 6.92 -33.29
N GLU A 484 12.76 6.02 -33.92
CA GLU A 484 12.22 5.18 -35.02
C GLU A 484 11.47 3.96 -34.50
N LEU A 485 10.50 3.48 -35.29
CA LEU A 485 9.75 2.28 -34.98
C LEU A 485 10.63 1.03 -35.19
N ILE A 486 10.81 0.28 -34.11
CA ILE A 486 11.47 -1.03 -34.11
C ILE A 486 10.52 -2.08 -33.55
N GLY A 487 10.78 -3.35 -33.85
CA GLY A 487 9.92 -4.44 -33.39
C GLY A 487 10.62 -5.79 -33.39
N ARG A 488 9.95 -6.81 -32.87
CA ARG A 488 10.48 -8.18 -32.82
C ARG A 488 9.57 -9.15 -33.55
N MET A 489 10.16 -10.18 -34.12
CA MET A 489 9.38 -11.32 -34.59
C MET A 489 8.88 -12.15 -33.39
N PRO A 490 7.78 -12.91 -33.57
CA PRO A 490 7.34 -13.89 -32.57
C PRO A 490 8.49 -14.82 -32.16
N HIS A 491 8.54 -15.20 -30.88
CA HIS A 491 9.59 -16.11 -30.41
C HIS A 491 9.54 -17.42 -31.20
N PRO A 492 10.65 -17.81 -31.85
CA PRO A 492 10.70 -19.11 -32.48
C PRO A 492 10.67 -20.19 -31.39
N ARG A 493 10.19 -21.39 -31.73
CA ARG A 493 10.23 -22.51 -30.78
C ARG A 493 11.69 -22.84 -30.44
N GLN A 494 11.97 -23.22 -29.20
CA GLN A 494 13.32 -23.69 -28.88
C GLN A 494 13.70 -24.87 -29.81
N PRO A 495 14.98 -24.95 -30.25
CA PRO A 495 16.17 -24.28 -29.71
C PRO A 495 16.62 -23.01 -30.46
N TYR A 496 15.74 -22.36 -31.20
CA TYR A 496 16.10 -21.20 -32.02
C TYR A 496 16.20 -19.91 -31.19
N VAL A 497 17.15 -19.03 -31.55
CA VAL A 497 17.38 -17.75 -30.87
C VAL A 497 16.39 -16.70 -31.38
N PRO A 498 15.71 -15.98 -30.48
CA PRO A 498 14.90 -14.83 -30.89
C PRO A 498 15.80 -13.76 -31.53
N MET A 499 15.40 -13.26 -32.70
CA MET A 499 16.05 -12.08 -33.28
C MET A 499 15.83 -10.89 -32.36
N ALA A 500 16.84 -10.02 -32.22
CA ALA A 500 16.68 -8.74 -31.53
C ALA A 500 15.83 -7.77 -32.39
N TRP A 501 15.86 -6.49 -32.03
CA TRP A 501 15.04 -5.47 -32.68
C TRP A 501 15.31 -5.37 -34.19
N LEU A 502 14.23 -5.31 -34.95
CA LEU A 502 14.20 -5.12 -36.40
C LEU A 502 13.67 -3.71 -36.70
N CYS A 503 14.22 -3.06 -37.71
CA CYS A 503 13.73 -1.75 -38.16
C CYS A 503 12.38 -1.85 -38.86
N ALA A 504 11.64 -0.73 -38.91
CA ALA A 504 10.39 -0.60 -39.64
C ALA A 504 10.46 -1.11 -41.09
N HIS A 505 11.58 -0.86 -41.78
CA HIS A 505 11.79 -1.35 -43.15
C HIS A 505 11.71 -2.88 -43.26
N CYS A 506 12.33 -3.61 -42.32
CA CYS A 506 12.29 -5.08 -42.30
C CYS A 506 10.94 -5.63 -41.83
N LEU A 507 10.21 -4.88 -41.00
CA LEU A 507 8.92 -5.29 -40.46
C LEU A 507 7.77 -5.04 -41.44
N PHE A 508 7.78 -3.89 -42.12
CA PHE A 508 6.68 -3.39 -42.94
C PHE A 508 7.04 -3.32 -44.43
N ASP A 509 8.05 -2.52 -44.80
CA ASP A 509 8.30 -2.20 -46.22
C ASP A 509 8.60 -3.45 -47.05
N ARG A 510 9.46 -4.34 -46.54
CA ARG A 510 9.82 -5.59 -47.23
C ARG A 510 8.68 -6.59 -47.29
N ARG A 511 7.61 -6.40 -46.51
CA ARG A 511 6.39 -7.23 -46.57
C ARG A 511 5.32 -6.63 -47.47
N ALA A 512 5.28 -5.31 -47.59
CA ALA A 512 4.36 -4.60 -48.48
C ALA A 512 4.84 -4.62 -49.94
N LYS A 513 6.16 -4.58 -50.15
CA LYS A 513 6.80 -4.62 -51.47
C LYS A 513 7.92 -5.68 -51.49
N PRO A 514 7.58 -6.97 -51.27
CA PRO A 514 8.57 -8.03 -51.19
C PRO A 514 9.26 -8.23 -52.54
N ARG A 515 10.58 -8.41 -52.52
CA ARG A 515 11.31 -8.99 -53.65
C ARG A 515 11.26 -10.51 -53.55
N LEU A 516 11.57 -11.20 -54.64
CA LEU A 516 11.65 -12.67 -54.62
C LEU A 516 12.63 -13.18 -53.55
N THR A 517 13.79 -12.52 -53.39
CA THR A 517 14.73 -12.82 -52.28
C THR A 517 14.05 -12.79 -50.90
N ASP A 518 13.16 -11.83 -50.65
CA ASP A 518 12.51 -11.66 -49.35
C ASP A 518 11.57 -12.83 -49.06
N VAL A 519 10.81 -13.24 -50.08
CA VAL A 519 9.92 -14.40 -50.02
C VAL A 519 10.71 -15.70 -49.85
N LEU A 520 11.79 -15.89 -50.59
CA LEU A 520 12.66 -17.07 -50.48
C LEU A 520 13.30 -17.21 -49.10
N LEU A 521 13.76 -16.09 -48.52
CA LEU A 521 14.28 -16.07 -47.15
C LEU A 521 13.16 -16.36 -46.13
N ARG A 522 11.93 -15.91 -46.35
CA ARG A 522 10.79 -16.24 -45.48
C ARG A 522 10.42 -17.72 -45.55
N VAL A 523 10.35 -18.28 -46.76
CA VAL A 523 10.16 -19.72 -46.99
C VAL A 523 11.25 -20.49 -46.28
N PHE A 524 12.51 -20.09 -46.43
CA PHE A 524 13.62 -20.62 -45.65
C PHE A 524 13.30 -20.55 -44.15
N HIS A 525 13.16 -19.36 -43.56
CA HIS A 525 12.98 -19.21 -42.11
C HIS A 525 11.82 -20.03 -41.52
N HIS A 526 10.64 -20.04 -42.14
CA HIS A 526 9.49 -20.80 -41.63
C HIS A 526 9.67 -22.31 -41.78
N THR A 527 10.21 -22.76 -42.91
CA THR A 527 10.51 -24.17 -43.15
C THR A 527 11.53 -24.69 -42.13
N PHE A 528 12.47 -23.83 -41.70
CA PHE A 528 13.52 -24.18 -40.75
C PHE A 528 13.20 -23.91 -39.28
N SER A 529 12.23 -23.06 -38.94
CA SER A 529 11.82 -22.82 -37.54
C SER A 529 10.99 -23.96 -36.92
N GLY A 530 10.85 -25.08 -37.63
CA GLY A 530 9.99 -26.19 -37.23
C GLY A 530 8.50 -25.94 -37.48
N SER A 531 8.14 -24.90 -38.24
CA SER A 531 6.76 -24.67 -38.65
C SER A 531 6.39 -25.63 -39.78
N THR A 532 5.20 -26.20 -39.73
CA THR A 532 4.67 -27.09 -40.77
C THR A 532 4.23 -26.33 -42.02
N THR A 533 4.00 -25.02 -41.88
CA THR A 533 3.54 -24.10 -42.91
C THR A 533 4.36 -22.82 -42.91
N THR A 534 4.67 -22.31 -44.11
CA THR A 534 5.18 -20.97 -44.35
C THR A 534 3.99 -20.03 -44.49
N LEU A 535 3.93 -18.99 -43.66
CA LEU A 535 2.88 -17.98 -43.74
C LEU A 535 3.32 -16.89 -44.71
N LEU A 536 2.53 -16.65 -45.76
CA LEU A 536 2.75 -15.61 -46.77
C LEU A 536 1.54 -14.69 -46.82
N ASN A 537 1.74 -13.38 -46.88
CA ASN A 537 0.65 -12.46 -47.22
C ASN A 537 0.34 -12.50 -48.72
N THR A 538 -0.73 -11.82 -49.15
CA THR A 538 -1.18 -11.79 -50.54
C THR A 538 -0.08 -11.31 -51.51
N THR A 539 0.67 -10.27 -51.16
CA THR A 539 1.75 -9.74 -52.01
C THR A 539 2.94 -10.69 -52.10
N GLU A 540 3.35 -11.29 -50.98
CA GLU A 540 4.41 -12.30 -50.90
C GLU A 540 4.04 -13.54 -51.72
N ALA A 541 2.79 -14.01 -51.60
CA ALA A 541 2.26 -15.12 -52.38
C ALA A 541 2.20 -14.80 -53.88
N SER A 542 1.80 -13.58 -54.25
CA SER A 542 1.74 -13.11 -55.64
C SER A 542 3.13 -13.10 -56.28
N VAL A 543 4.13 -12.54 -55.60
CA VAL A 543 5.52 -12.54 -56.07
C VAL A 543 6.04 -13.97 -56.24
N PHE A 544 5.69 -14.88 -55.33
CA PHE A 544 6.12 -16.27 -55.44
C PHE A 544 5.46 -17.00 -56.60
N LEU A 545 4.14 -16.81 -56.77
CA LEU A 545 3.36 -17.40 -57.85
C LEU A 545 3.85 -16.88 -59.21
N GLU A 546 4.07 -15.58 -59.36
CA GLU A 546 4.59 -14.99 -60.60
C GLU A 546 5.93 -15.60 -61.01
N ALA A 547 6.83 -15.81 -60.03
CA ALA A 547 8.10 -16.48 -60.29
C ALA A 547 7.89 -17.94 -60.73
N LEU A 548 6.99 -18.68 -60.09
CA LEU A 548 6.71 -20.09 -60.40
C LEU A 548 6.06 -20.28 -61.77
N LEU A 549 5.16 -19.38 -62.19
CA LEU A 549 4.49 -19.47 -63.49
C LEU A 549 5.45 -19.25 -64.68
N ARG A 550 6.67 -18.74 -64.43
CA ARG A 550 7.73 -18.63 -65.45
C ARG A 550 8.59 -19.89 -65.57
N VAL A 551 8.43 -20.85 -64.65
CA VAL A 551 9.14 -22.13 -64.67
C VAL A 551 8.41 -23.08 -65.63
N PRO A 552 9.08 -23.70 -66.61
CA PRO A 552 8.49 -24.79 -67.38
C PRO A 552 8.16 -25.96 -66.43
N ALA A 553 6.88 -26.19 -66.18
CA ALA A 553 6.43 -27.21 -65.23
C ALA A 553 6.60 -28.62 -65.83
N PRO A 554 7.31 -29.54 -65.16
CA PRO A 554 7.18 -30.96 -65.48
C PRO A 554 5.75 -31.41 -65.11
N GLU A 555 5.04 -32.04 -66.04
CA GLU A 555 3.63 -32.43 -65.88
C GLU A 555 3.38 -33.35 -64.66
N ASP A 556 4.43 -34.01 -64.14
CA ASP A 556 4.33 -35.03 -63.09
C ASP A 556 4.68 -34.55 -61.65
N ASP A 557 5.07 -33.28 -61.42
CA ASP A 557 5.39 -32.82 -60.06
C ASP A 557 4.13 -32.37 -59.29
N SER A 558 3.49 -33.33 -58.61
CA SER A 558 2.26 -33.10 -57.83
C SER A 558 2.42 -32.06 -56.71
N HIS A 559 3.59 -31.96 -56.07
CA HIS A 559 3.83 -30.99 -54.99
C HIS A 559 4.03 -29.57 -55.52
N LEU A 560 4.63 -29.41 -56.70
CA LEU A 560 4.71 -28.11 -57.37
C LEU A 560 3.30 -27.60 -57.77
N GLN A 561 2.46 -28.48 -58.31
CA GLN A 561 1.07 -28.13 -58.65
C GLN A 561 0.24 -27.79 -57.41
N GLU A 562 0.45 -28.52 -56.32
CA GLU A 562 -0.12 -28.20 -55.00
C GLU A 562 0.32 -26.81 -54.53
N ALA A 563 1.60 -26.45 -54.70
CA ALA A 563 2.10 -25.11 -54.35
C ALA A 563 1.44 -24.00 -55.17
N ILE A 564 1.35 -24.16 -56.48
CA ILE A 564 0.70 -23.20 -57.39
C ILE A 564 -0.78 -23.04 -57.03
N THR A 565 -1.47 -24.15 -56.76
CA THR A 565 -2.88 -24.14 -56.38
C THR A 565 -3.10 -23.45 -55.04
N ALA A 566 -2.27 -23.77 -54.03
CA ALA A 566 -2.34 -23.15 -52.72
C ALA A 566 -2.06 -21.64 -52.78
N LEU A 567 -1.09 -21.21 -53.60
CA LEU A 567 -0.78 -19.79 -53.79
C LEU A 567 -1.95 -19.03 -54.46
N ARG A 568 -2.57 -19.60 -55.51
CA ARG A 568 -3.76 -19.01 -56.14
C ARG A 568 -4.91 -18.88 -55.16
N GLN A 569 -5.25 -19.96 -54.48
CA GLN A 569 -6.32 -19.97 -53.49
C GLN A 569 -6.05 -18.96 -52.37
N GLY A 570 -4.81 -18.88 -51.88
CA GLY A 570 -4.43 -17.95 -50.83
C GLY A 570 -4.42 -16.47 -51.26
N ILE A 571 -4.19 -16.17 -52.54
CA ILE A 571 -4.29 -14.81 -53.08
C ILE A 571 -5.75 -14.35 -53.17
N ASP A 572 -6.65 -15.26 -53.55
CA ASP A 572 -8.09 -14.99 -53.68
C ASP A 572 -8.84 -15.08 -52.34
N ALA A 573 -8.19 -15.61 -51.30
CA ALA A 573 -8.77 -15.82 -49.99
C ALA A 573 -8.94 -14.50 -49.21
N PRO A 574 -10.01 -14.34 -48.40
CA PRO A 574 -10.20 -13.16 -47.55
C PRO A 574 -9.20 -13.11 -46.38
N GLU A 575 -8.53 -14.22 -46.06
CA GLU A 575 -7.56 -14.27 -44.97
C GLU A 575 -6.29 -13.43 -45.29
N PRO A 576 -5.75 -12.69 -44.30
CA PRO A 576 -4.59 -11.80 -44.46
C PRO A 576 -3.27 -12.55 -44.73
N VAL A 577 -3.22 -13.84 -44.42
CA VAL A 577 -2.05 -14.71 -44.60
C VAL A 577 -2.51 -16.10 -44.99
N MET A 578 -1.82 -16.67 -45.98
CA MET A 578 -2.01 -18.05 -46.42
C MET A 578 -0.87 -18.95 -45.93
N GLY A 579 -1.18 -20.22 -45.66
CA GLY A 579 -0.19 -21.21 -45.25
C GLY A 579 0.26 -22.09 -46.41
N LEU A 580 1.54 -22.03 -46.77
CA LEU A 580 2.15 -22.94 -47.74
C LEU A 580 2.86 -24.08 -46.99
N SER A 581 2.36 -25.30 -47.12
CA SER A 581 2.92 -26.44 -46.39
C SER A 581 4.35 -26.78 -46.85
N TYR A 582 5.11 -27.47 -45.98
CA TYR A 582 6.54 -27.77 -46.19
C TYR A 582 6.86 -28.38 -47.57
N ARG A 583 6.11 -29.39 -48.02
CA ARG A 583 6.43 -30.13 -49.26
C ARG A 583 6.20 -29.26 -50.52
N PRO A 584 5.04 -28.59 -50.68
CA PRO A 584 4.82 -27.57 -51.70
C PRO A 584 5.86 -26.46 -51.71
N ALA A 585 6.21 -25.89 -50.54
CA ALA A 585 7.22 -24.85 -50.44
C ALA A 585 8.59 -25.33 -50.94
N HIS A 586 8.97 -26.55 -50.58
CA HIS A 586 10.21 -27.18 -51.04
C HIS A 586 10.21 -27.42 -52.55
N ALA A 587 9.13 -27.99 -53.10
CA ALA A 587 9.00 -28.25 -54.53
C ALA A 587 9.06 -26.94 -55.35
N ALA A 588 8.40 -25.89 -54.88
CA ALA A 588 8.46 -24.56 -55.48
C ALA A 588 9.89 -24.00 -55.56
N VAL A 589 10.65 -24.05 -54.45
CA VAL A 589 12.05 -23.57 -54.44
C VAL A 589 12.93 -24.41 -55.36
N THR A 590 12.75 -25.73 -55.37
CA THR A 590 13.50 -26.66 -56.24
C THR A 590 13.25 -26.35 -57.71
N ALA A 591 11.98 -26.15 -58.09
CA ALA A 591 11.57 -25.82 -59.45
C ALA A 591 12.17 -24.49 -59.92
N LEU A 592 12.09 -23.45 -59.08
CA LEU A 592 12.70 -22.14 -59.37
C LEU A 592 14.21 -22.24 -59.56
N HIS A 593 14.89 -23.00 -58.69
CA HIS A 593 16.33 -23.20 -58.78
C HIS A 593 16.72 -23.94 -60.07
N ALA A 594 15.97 -24.97 -60.46
CA ALA A 594 16.20 -25.73 -61.69
C ALA A 594 16.02 -24.89 -62.96
N ALA A 595 15.00 -24.02 -62.99
CA ALA A 595 14.69 -23.21 -64.16
C ALA A 595 15.67 -22.04 -64.41
N ARG A 596 16.47 -21.65 -63.40
CA ARG A 596 17.40 -20.50 -63.48
C ARG A 596 16.72 -19.28 -64.14
N PRO A 597 15.67 -18.72 -63.53
CA PRO A 597 14.81 -17.72 -64.17
C PRO A 597 15.62 -16.60 -64.82
N GLN A 598 15.54 -16.50 -66.14
CA GLN A 598 16.24 -15.47 -66.91
C GLN A 598 15.67 -14.10 -66.50
N GLY A 599 16.54 -13.19 -66.06
CA GLY A 599 16.15 -11.85 -65.60
C GLY A 599 16.02 -11.67 -64.08
N ALA A 600 16.29 -12.70 -63.27
CA ALA A 600 16.45 -12.49 -61.82
C ALA A 600 17.65 -11.58 -61.53
N ALA A 601 17.53 -10.67 -60.56
CA ALA A 601 18.67 -9.86 -60.14
C ALA A 601 19.79 -10.78 -59.61
N ALA A 602 21.05 -10.43 -59.81
CA ALA A 602 22.19 -11.27 -59.41
C ALA A 602 22.13 -11.69 -57.91
N GLY A 603 21.56 -10.83 -57.06
CA GLY A 603 21.29 -11.14 -55.65
C GLY A 603 20.23 -12.23 -55.44
N ASP A 604 19.13 -12.23 -56.21
CA ASP A 604 18.05 -13.20 -56.09
C ASP A 604 18.54 -14.61 -56.46
N ALA A 605 19.34 -14.71 -57.52
CA ALA A 605 19.92 -15.99 -57.96
C ALA A 605 20.85 -16.61 -56.90
N ALA A 606 21.68 -15.79 -56.26
CA ALA A 606 22.59 -16.24 -55.20
C ALA A 606 21.83 -16.73 -53.96
N VAL A 607 20.78 -16.02 -53.55
CA VAL A 607 19.94 -16.43 -52.42
C VAL A 607 19.15 -17.68 -52.75
N LEU A 608 18.54 -17.76 -53.93
CA LEU A 608 17.80 -18.95 -54.40
C LEU A 608 18.69 -20.19 -54.42
N ALA A 609 19.91 -20.08 -54.95
CA ALA A 609 20.89 -21.17 -54.95
C ALA A 609 21.25 -21.60 -53.52
N ALA A 610 21.47 -20.65 -52.62
CA ALA A 610 21.79 -20.94 -51.23
C ALA A 610 20.61 -21.62 -50.50
N VAL A 611 19.37 -21.15 -50.69
CA VAL A 611 18.17 -21.75 -50.08
C VAL A 611 17.92 -23.16 -50.65
N ALA A 612 18.02 -23.35 -51.96
CA ALA A 612 17.82 -24.66 -52.61
C ALA A 612 18.88 -25.69 -52.18
N GLN A 613 20.16 -25.28 -52.14
CA GLN A 613 21.23 -26.13 -51.63
C GLN A 613 20.97 -26.51 -50.17
N HIS A 614 20.60 -25.55 -49.32
CA HIS A 614 20.32 -25.81 -47.91
C HIS A 614 19.11 -26.76 -47.73
N LEU A 615 18.02 -26.58 -48.49
CA LEU A 615 16.87 -27.50 -48.45
C LEU A 615 17.28 -28.92 -48.87
N THR A 616 18.19 -29.05 -49.84
CA THR A 616 18.73 -30.33 -50.28
C THR A 616 19.59 -30.98 -49.21
N GLU A 617 20.51 -30.23 -48.58
CA GLU A 617 21.32 -30.64 -47.42
C GLU A 617 20.42 -31.02 -46.23
N TRP A 618 19.28 -30.36 -46.07
CA TRP A 618 18.32 -30.66 -45.02
C TRP A 618 17.46 -31.88 -45.30
N GLN A 619 17.25 -32.26 -46.56
CA GLN A 619 16.50 -33.46 -46.91
C GLN A 619 17.39 -34.70 -46.84
N HIS A 620 18.61 -34.58 -47.37
CA HIS A 620 19.57 -35.67 -47.44
C HIS A 620 20.32 -35.75 -46.11
N ASN A 621 20.53 -36.95 -45.61
CA ASN A 621 21.46 -37.21 -44.52
C ASN A 621 22.72 -37.83 -45.13
N PRO A 622 23.50 -37.05 -45.90
CA PRO A 622 24.59 -37.62 -46.70
C PRO A 622 25.66 -38.28 -45.83
N GLN A 623 25.71 -37.94 -44.54
CA GLN A 623 26.62 -38.51 -43.55
C GLN A 623 26.06 -39.74 -42.83
N GLY A 624 24.81 -40.13 -43.08
CA GLY A 624 24.19 -41.30 -42.46
C GLY A 624 24.03 -41.18 -40.94
N ILE A 625 23.89 -39.97 -40.38
CA ILE A 625 23.66 -39.76 -38.96
C ILE A 625 22.34 -40.41 -38.53
N ASP A 626 22.40 -41.34 -37.59
CA ASP A 626 21.21 -42.01 -37.06
C ASP A 626 20.24 -40.99 -36.43
N GLN A 627 18.96 -41.11 -36.75
CA GLN A 627 17.91 -40.25 -36.20
C GLN A 627 17.50 -40.67 -34.78
N ALA A 628 17.60 -41.95 -34.44
CA ALA A 628 17.11 -42.51 -33.18
C ALA A 628 17.66 -41.85 -31.89
N PRO A 629 18.93 -41.39 -31.82
CA PRO A 629 19.49 -40.78 -30.62
C PRO A 629 18.94 -39.37 -30.29
N TYR A 630 18.24 -38.73 -31.22
CA TYR A 630 17.84 -37.33 -31.09
C TYR A 630 16.38 -37.22 -30.63
N LYS A 631 16.15 -36.38 -29.61
CA LYS A 631 14.82 -36.16 -29.01
C LYS A 631 13.74 -35.72 -30.00
N ASN A 632 14.13 -35.04 -31.09
CA ASN A 632 13.22 -34.64 -32.15
C ASN A 632 13.96 -34.47 -33.50
N ARG A 633 13.19 -34.36 -34.57
CA ARG A 633 13.69 -34.20 -35.95
C ARG A 633 14.57 -32.96 -36.12
N THR A 634 14.31 -31.87 -35.39
CA THR A 634 15.11 -30.65 -35.45
C THR A 634 16.53 -30.89 -34.96
N LEU A 635 16.70 -31.48 -33.77
CA LEU A 635 18.02 -31.77 -33.20
C LEU A 635 18.83 -32.74 -34.08
N TRP A 636 18.16 -33.74 -34.65
CA TRP A 636 18.80 -34.64 -35.61
C TRP A 636 19.31 -33.90 -36.84
N ARG A 637 18.47 -33.07 -37.47
CA ARG A 637 18.84 -32.32 -38.67
C ARG A 637 19.94 -31.29 -38.42
N GLN A 638 20.01 -30.74 -37.21
CA GLN A 638 21.14 -29.90 -36.80
C GLN A 638 22.45 -30.68 -36.80
N ALA A 639 22.46 -31.94 -36.32
CA ALA A 639 23.64 -32.77 -36.37
C ALA A 639 24.06 -33.07 -37.83
N VAL A 640 23.10 -33.30 -38.72
CA VAL A 640 23.34 -33.43 -40.18
C VAL A 640 24.05 -32.18 -40.72
N LEU A 641 23.53 -30.99 -40.45
CA LEU A 641 24.16 -29.74 -40.89
C LEU A 641 25.57 -29.54 -40.32
N LYS A 642 25.77 -29.80 -39.01
CA LYS A 642 27.09 -29.65 -38.36
C LYS A 642 28.16 -30.59 -38.95
N SER A 643 27.72 -31.73 -39.47
CA SER A 643 28.58 -32.72 -40.14
C SER A 643 28.73 -32.51 -41.66
N THR A 644 28.12 -31.46 -42.22
CA THR A 644 28.22 -31.14 -43.65
C THR A 644 29.56 -30.46 -43.94
N LEU A 645 30.38 -31.09 -44.79
CA LEU A 645 31.76 -30.68 -45.08
C LEU A 645 31.84 -29.28 -45.71
N THR A 646 30.85 -28.91 -46.51
CA THR A 646 30.76 -27.61 -47.19
C THR A 646 29.40 -26.96 -46.88
N PRO A 647 29.22 -26.40 -45.68
CA PRO A 647 27.96 -25.75 -45.32
C PRO A 647 27.77 -24.49 -46.18
N THR A 648 26.56 -24.29 -46.73
CA THR A 648 26.22 -23.03 -47.43
C THR A 648 26.46 -21.80 -46.56
N ILE A 649 26.55 -20.60 -47.16
CA ILE A 649 26.57 -19.34 -46.40
C ILE A 649 25.37 -19.22 -45.46
N LEU A 650 24.20 -19.75 -45.82
CA LEU A 650 23.01 -19.79 -44.95
C LEU A 650 23.17 -20.82 -43.81
N SER A 651 23.77 -21.98 -44.08
CA SER A 651 24.12 -23.00 -43.08
C SER A 651 25.18 -22.48 -42.09
N GLN A 652 26.16 -21.73 -42.58
CA GLN A 652 27.25 -21.12 -41.78
C GLN A 652 26.76 -19.96 -40.93
N ARG A 653 25.83 -19.15 -41.47
CA ARG A 653 25.18 -18.09 -40.69
C ARG A 653 24.27 -18.69 -39.63
N GLY A 654 23.73 -19.89 -39.85
CA GLY A 654 22.78 -20.56 -38.97
C GLY A 654 21.35 -20.18 -39.35
N GLY A 655 20.59 -21.10 -39.94
CA GLY A 655 19.14 -20.94 -40.03
C GLY A 655 18.50 -21.05 -38.64
N PRO A 656 17.36 -20.38 -38.42
CA PRO A 656 17.12 -19.48 -37.27
C PRO A 656 18.01 -19.75 -36.05
N PHE A 657 19.30 -19.42 -36.21
CA PHE A 657 20.38 -19.24 -35.24
C PHE A 657 20.22 -19.98 -33.90
N TRP A 658 20.91 -21.10 -33.75
CA TRP A 658 21.17 -21.82 -32.50
C TRP A 658 22.32 -21.15 -31.73
N VAL A 659 22.27 -21.12 -30.38
CA VAL A 659 23.43 -20.79 -29.51
C VAL A 659 24.28 -22.03 -29.28
#